data_AF-A0A9P6FRU0-F1
#
_entry.id   AF-A0A9P6FRU0-F1
#
_cell.length_a   1.000
_cell.length_b   1.000
_cell.length_c   1.000
_cell.angle_alpha   90.00
_cell.angle_beta   90.00
_cell.angle_gamma   90.00
#
_symmetry.space_group_name_H-M   'P 1'
#
loop_
_entity.id
_entity.type
_entity.pdbx_description
1 polymer ?
#
loop_
_entity_poly.entity_id
_entity_poly.type
_entity_poly.pdbx_seq_one_letter_code
_entity_poly.pdbx_strand_id
1 'polypeptide(L)'
;MNILIYSGEGTSRTSLAHTVRTLKALLGHHYDVMKIDAKGLLSEPWEESTSLLVIPGGRDLPYTRDLSGSAIDKIRGYVKSGGKFWGICAGAYFSSGRVCFEPNTPYEVKGSRELQFFPGECRGAVYPGFVYDSELGAKAVEVHLEPGLSQPGLVEKTRLYFNGGGYFVDAEATPGIEVLATYHDVANDEDQGRGAEADKKKRASIIACQVEKGLALLSGVHPEYDAAHLDAANPEYGPLPNVVSRLLSSDQERVVLLKALLKRLGLKLNEPEPSVTSTATTTQADQESQAPEAPPGAIMGIPDYTPLYLASANPNLQRAIAETLKSLSTPERLIKESNDTFQLIASPFEDVPKHTTTITEAEDGAGEEERIIKNVVLCPDGPPDPTLTPEFSMVEYFSHIENVRSVAKSRNPQTASQNPFLRAPELTFGNWLMFGQVVSSTQTMLEKNFGLCQQLPDGFVCNATTQLAGRGRGRNSWISPPGCLQFSMVMRHPIQVKHASAVFVQYLVALAVVESVCSLEGYEELPLKLKWPNDIYAEAPLEEEEEKLQGKVKKMVKIGGVLVNSNFNGSDFLLVIGCGVNTTNPNPTTSLNHLIRHHNKKTGKTLALFTQEKLLAHVLVKLNEMYNTFLNGKDILQTLASHGCDGDSDDDDASSTSPSPRHYIGLWIVEDDCCR
;
A
#
# COMPACT_ATOMS: atom_id res chain seq x y z
N MET A 1 -15.02 -2.08 9.25
CA MET A 1 -14.67 -3.16 10.20
C MET A 1 -13.39 -3.80 9.70
N ASN A 2 -12.50 -4.16 10.60
CA ASN A 2 -11.11 -4.47 10.30
C ASN A 2 -10.86 -5.98 10.33
N ILE A 3 -9.97 -6.45 9.48
CA ILE A 3 -9.30 -7.74 9.63
C ILE A 3 -7.88 -7.42 10.09
N LEU A 4 -7.54 -7.83 11.31
CA LEU A 4 -6.23 -7.59 11.88
C LEU A 4 -5.36 -8.83 11.71
N ILE A 5 -4.16 -8.63 11.19
CA ILE A 5 -3.18 -9.70 11.01
C ILE A 5 -1.96 -9.36 11.86
N TYR A 6 -1.62 -10.23 12.80
CA TYR A 6 -0.43 -10.06 13.61
C TYR A 6 0.82 -10.05 12.72
N SER A 7 1.66 -9.03 12.90
CA SER A 7 2.90 -8.83 12.12
C SER A 7 4.12 -8.58 13.00
N GLY A 8 4.03 -8.90 14.29
CA GLY A 8 5.16 -8.80 15.21
C GLY A 8 6.12 -9.98 15.09
N GLU A 9 7.10 -9.97 15.97
CA GLU A 9 8.11 -11.02 16.12
C GLU A 9 7.50 -12.42 16.19
N GLY A 10 8.19 -13.39 15.57
CA GLY A 10 7.70 -14.75 15.35
C GLY A 10 6.92 -14.96 14.06
N THR A 11 6.39 -13.91 13.42
CA THR A 11 5.63 -14.08 12.18
C THR A 11 6.56 -14.28 10.98
N SER A 12 6.37 -15.36 10.21
CA SER A 12 7.06 -15.53 8.94
C SER A 12 6.62 -14.46 7.95
N ARG A 13 7.59 -13.80 7.30
CA ARG A 13 7.32 -12.75 6.30
C ARG A 13 6.52 -13.28 5.13
N THR A 14 6.88 -14.48 4.64
CA THR A 14 6.18 -15.18 3.57
C THR A 14 4.73 -15.49 3.97
N SER A 15 4.53 -16.08 5.16
CA SER A 15 3.17 -16.38 5.65
C SER A 15 2.34 -15.11 5.85
N LEU A 16 2.93 -14.02 6.38
CA LEU A 16 2.26 -12.73 6.50
C LEU A 16 1.86 -12.16 5.13
N ALA A 17 2.75 -12.22 4.13
CA ALA A 17 2.48 -11.72 2.79
C ALA A 17 1.33 -12.49 2.12
N HIS A 18 1.34 -13.84 2.19
CA HIS A 18 0.25 -14.66 1.67
C HIS A 18 -1.06 -14.43 2.43
N THR A 19 -1.02 -14.32 3.76
CA THR A 19 -2.20 -14.03 4.58
C THR A 19 -2.85 -12.70 4.16
N VAL A 20 -2.05 -11.63 4.07
CA VAL A 20 -2.53 -10.31 3.65
C VAL A 20 -3.08 -10.34 2.23
N ARG A 21 -2.33 -10.91 1.27
CA ARG A 21 -2.72 -11.02 -0.15
C ARG A 21 -4.06 -11.73 -0.29
N THR A 22 -4.16 -12.92 0.28
CA THR A 22 -5.32 -13.78 0.12
C THR A 22 -6.56 -13.20 0.80
N LEU A 23 -6.42 -12.63 2.01
CA LEU A 23 -7.54 -11.97 2.68
C LEU A 23 -7.97 -10.69 1.95
N LYS A 24 -7.05 -9.88 1.41
CA LYS A 24 -7.43 -8.71 0.59
C LYS A 24 -8.20 -9.13 -0.66
N ALA A 25 -7.74 -10.17 -1.36
CA ALA A 25 -8.42 -10.67 -2.55
C ALA A 25 -9.85 -11.16 -2.26
N LEU A 26 -10.04 -11.88 -1.15
CA LEU A 26 -11.33 -12.49 -0.81
C LEU A 26 -12.29 -11.56 -0.06
N LEU A 27 -11.78 -10.54 0.65
CA LEU A 27 -12.55 -9.72 1.60
C LEU A 27 -12.51 -8.20 1.33
N GLY A 28 -11.60 -7.73 0.47
CA GLY A 28 -11.14 -6.34 0.43
C GLY A 28 -12.18 -5.25 0.15
N HIS A 29 -13.37 -5.58 -0.38
CA HIS A 29 -14.45 -4.59 -0.53
C HIS A 29 -15.30 -4.42 0.73
N HIS A 30 -15.30 -5.41 1.63
CA HIS A 30 -16.12 -5.43 2.84
C HIS A 30 -15.34 -5.10 4.12
N TYR A 31 -14.02 -5.31 4.12
CA TYR A 31 -13.20 -5.15 5.30
C TYR A 31 -11.83 -4.55 4.96
N ASP A 32 -11.32 -3.73 5.88
CA ASP A 32 -9.96 -3.21 5.82
C ASP A 32 -8.98 -4.23 6.41
N VAL A 33 -8.07 -4.76 5.59
CA VAL A 33 -7.05 -5.72 6.02
C VAL A 33 -5.81 -4.97 6.49
N MET A 34 -5.57 -4.96 7.80
CA MET A 34 -4.52 -4.21 8.46
C MET A 34 -3.56 -5.12 9.23
N LYS A 35 -2.33 -4.65 9.42
CA LYS A 35 -1.33 -5.32 10.24
C LYS A 35 -1.35 -4.75 11.66
N ILE A 36 -1.08 -5.57 12.67
CA ILE A 36 -0.96 -5.15 14.07
C ILE A 36 0.21 -5.87 14.75
N ASP A 37 0.95 -5.17 15.60
CA ASP A 37 2.05 -5.74 16.39
C ASP A 37 1.61 -6.01 17.85
N ALA A 38 2.52 -6.56 18.66
CA ALA A 38 2.23 -6.91 20.06
C ALA A 38 1.85 -5.67 20.89
N LYS A 39 2.53 -4.54 20.63
CA LYS A 39 2.23 -3.26 21.28
C LYS A 39 0.81 -2.81 20.94
N GLY A 40 0.42 -2.88 19.67
CA GLY A 40 -0.92 -2.54 19.21
C GLY A 40 -2.00 -3.40 19.88
N LEU A 41 -1.78 -4.72 19.94
CA LEU A 41 -2.72 -5.63 20.62
C LEU A 41 -2.84 -5.34 22.13
N LEU A 42 -1.76 -4.89 22.76
CA LEU A 42 -1.75 -4.54 24.18
C LEU A 42 -2.38 -3.18 24.46
N SER A 43 -2.00 -2.13 23.73
CA SER A 43 -2.30 -0.73 24.10
C SER A 43 -3.50 -0.12 23.39
N GLU A 44 -3.90 -0.61 22.22
CA GLU A 44 -4.94 0.02 21.42
C GLU A 44 -6.33 -0.59 21.66
N PRO A 45 -7.42 0.16 21.41
CA PRO A 45 -8.80 -0.33 21.50
C PRO A 45 -9.24 -0.98 20.18
N TRP A 46 -8.70 -2.15 19.86
CA TRP A 46 -8.90 -2.80 18.56
C TRP A 46 -10.12 -3.72 18.54
N GLU A 47 -10.52 -4.26 19.68
CA GLU A 47 -11.48 -5.36 19.85
C GLU A 47 -12.85 -5.05 19.19
N GLU A 48 -13.36 -3.83 19.38
CA GLU A 48 -14.68 -3.41 18.88
C GLU A 48 -14.74 -3.23 17.35
N SER A 49 -13.62 -2.82 16.76
CA SER A 49 -13.52 -2.53 15.33
C SER A 49 -13.13 -3.75 14.49
N THR A 50 -12.84 -4.89 15.12
CA THR A 50 -12.21 -6.05 14.50
C THR A 50 -13.20 -7.18 14.23
N SER A 51 -13.35 -7.55 12.97
CA SER A 51 -14.16 -8.70 12.54
C SER A 51 -13.41 -10.03 12.65
N LEU A 52 -12.10 -10.02 12.49
CA LEU A 52 -11.24 -11.21 12.57
C LEU A 52 -9.83 -10.78 13.00
N LEU A 53 -9.27 -11.50 13.98
CA LEU A 53 -7.85 -11.45 14.31
C LEU A 53 -7.14 -12.71 13.79
N VAL A 54 -6.06 -12.54 13.03
CA VAL A 54 -5.27 -13.62 12.45
C VAL A 54 -3.86 -13.63 13.04
N ILE A 55 -3.38 -14.80 13.47
CA ILE A 55 -1.97 -15.03 13.82
C ILE A 55 -1.37 -16.02 12.80
N PRO A 56 -0.53 -15.53 11.87
CA PRO A 56 0.03 -16.36 10.81
C PRO A 56 1.09 -17.38 11.28
N GLY A 57 1.61 -18.15 10.34
CA GLY A 57 2.71 -19.09 10.56
C GLY A 57 4.05 -18.41 10.82
N GLY A 58 5.03 -19.17 11.31
CA GLY A 58 6.34 -18.68 11.73
C GLY A 58 6.91 -19.46 12.93
N ARG A 59 7.30 -18.76 13.99
CA ARG A 59 7.82 -19.31 15.26
C ARG A 59 6.88 -18.93 16.40
N ASP A 60 6.46 -19.91 17.20
CA ASP A 60 5.44 -19.71 18.24
C ASP A 60 6.00 -19.16 19.56
N LEU A 61 7.27 -19.43 19.88
CA LEU A 61 7.92 -18.95 21.11
C LEU A 61 7.98 -17.41 21.18
N PRO A 62 8.33 -16.67 20.10
CA PRO A 62 8.22 -15.21 20.12
C PRO A 62 6.80 -14.70 20.37
N TYR A 63 5.75 -15.35 19.84
CA TYR A 63 4.36 -15.00 20.16
C TYR A 63 4.10 -15.14 21.66
N THR A 64 4.58 -16.22 22.25
CA THR A 64 4.43 -16.49 23.69
C THR A 64 5.16 -15.45 24.53
N ARG A 65 6.35 -14.99 24.09
CA ARG A 65 7.09 -13.91 24.76
C ARG A 65 6.33 -12.59 24.68
N ASP A 66 5.94 -12.19 23.48
CA ASP A 66 5.49 -10.82 23.18
C ASP A 66 4.00 -10.58 23.47
N LEU A 67 3.18 -11.63 23.40
CA LEU A 67 1.73 -11.55 23.67
C LEU A 67 1.35 -12.05 25.07
N SER A 68 2.31 -12.42 25.92
CA SER A 68 2.03 -12.96 27.26
C SER A 68 1.20 -12.02 28.14
N GLY A 69 0.45 -12.60 29.08
CA GLY A 69 -0.33 -11.87 30.08
C GLY A 69 -1.45 -11.04 29.45
N SER A 70 -1.43 -9.72 29.68
CA SER A 70 -2.56 -8.83 29.35
C SER A 70 -2.95 -8.81 27.87
N ALA A 71 -2.02 -9.05 26.93
CA ALA A 71 -2.36 -9.14 25.52
C ALA A 71 -3.17 -10.42 25.20
N ILE A 72 -2.79 -11.56 25.77
CA ILE A 72 -3.60 -12.79 25.68
C ILE A 72 -4.97 -12.64 26.35
N ASP A 73 -5.05 -11.96 27.50
CA ASP A 73 -6.33 -11.69 28.15
C ASP A 73 -7.28 -10.90 27.25
N LYS A 74 -6.76 -9.88 26.55
CA LYS A 74 -7.52 -9.13 25.54
C LYS A 74 -7.96 -10.00 24.37
N ILE A 75 -7.05 -10.79 23.80
CA ILE A 75 -7.38 -11.70 22.69
C ILE A 75 -8.47 -12.70 23.11
N ARG A 76 -8.36 -13.27 24.31
CA ARG A 76 -9.38 -14.15 24.89
C ARG A 76 -10.70 -13.44 25.10
N GLY A 77 -10.69 -12.25 25.69
CA GLY A 77 -11.89 -11.44 25.92
C GLY A 77 -12.61 -11.09 24.61
N TYR A 78 -11.85 -10.69 23.59
CA TYR A 78 -12.35 -10.45 22.23
C TYR A 78 -13.07 -11.67 21.66
N VAL A 79 -12.43 -12.85 21.67
CA VAL A 79 -13.07 -14.06 21.12
C VAL A 79 -14.27 -14.47 21.99
N LYS A 80 -14.12 -14.57 23.31
CA LYS A 80 -15.21 -14.95 24.23
C LYS A 80 -16.47 -14.09 24.08
N SER A 81 -16.29 -12.79 23.82
CA SER A 81 -17.40 -11.84 23.64
C SER A 81 -18.11 -11.94 22.28
N GLY A 82 -17.60 -12.73 21.33
CA GLY A 82 -18.21 -12.93 20.00
C GLY A 82 -17.23 -12.79 18.84
N GLY A 83 -16.01 -12.33 19.10
CA GLY A 83 -14.95 -12.16 18.12
C GLY A 83 -14.55 -13.45 17.41
N LYS A 84 -13.77 -13.28 16.34
CA LYS A 84 -13.35 -14.39 15.46
C LYS A 84 -11.83 -14.41 15.38
N PHE A 85 -11.26 -15.60 15.46
CA PHE A 85 -9.82 -15.78 15.48
C PHE A 85 -9.39 -16.83 14.45
N TRP A 86 -8.24 -16.62 13.83
CA TRP A 86 -7.62 -17.62 12.96
C TRP A 86 -6.13 -17.77 13.26
N GLY A 87 -5.74 -18.94 13.79
CA GLY A 87 -4.34 -19.31 14.03
C GLY A 87 -3.84 -20.27 12.96
N ILE A 88 -2.73 -19.95 12.30
CA ILE A 88 -2.17 -20.74 11.20
C ILE A 88 -0.77 -21.22 11.57
N CYS A 89 -0.49 -22.52 11.43
CA CYS A 89 0.79 -23.16 11.75
C CYS A 89 1.30 -22.75 13.14
N ALA A 90 2.34 -21.91 13.25
CA ALA A 90 2.80 -21.32 14.52
C ALA A 90 1.69 -20.64 15.32
N GLY A 91 0.77 -19.93 14.67
CA GLY A 91 -0.41 -19.36 15.32
C GLY A 91 -1.37 -20.42 15.86
N ALA A 92 -1.46 -21.59 15.22
CA ALA A 92 -2.23 -22.73 15.73
C ALA A 92 -1.55 -23.40 16.94
N TYR A 93 -0.21 -23.57 16.90
CA TYR A 93 0.57 -24.03 18.05
C TYR A 93 0.39 -23.08 19.25
N PHE A 94 0.57 -21.77 19.04
CA PHE A 94 0.37 -20.73 20.06
C PHE A 94 -1.02 -20.74 20.68
N SER A 95 -2.04 -21.12 19.90
CA SER A 95 -3.44 -21.17 20.34
C SER A 95 -3.84 -22.47 21.04
N SER A 96 -2.93 -23.44 21.13
CA SER A 96 -3.19 -24.77 21.71
C SER A 96 -2.78 -24.85 23.19
N GLY A 97 -3.35 -25.76 23.96
CA GLY A 97 -3.04 -25.94 25.38
C GLY A 97 -1.60 -26.34 25.62
N ARG A 98 -1.09 -27.17 24.70
CA ARG A 98 0.28 -27.69 24.71
C ARG A 98 0.80 -27.82 23.28
N VAL A 99 2.12 -27.67 23.15
CA VAL A 99 2.86 -27.85 21.90
C VAL A 99 3.87 -28.96 22.08
N CYS A 100 3.98 -29.81 21.06
CA CYS A 100 5.08 -30.74 20.88
C CYS A 100 5.54 -30.68 19.41
N PHE A 101 6.54 -29.85 19.15
CA PHE A 101 7.11 -29.63 17.82
C PHE A 101 8.48 -30.29 17.70
N GLU A 102 8.72 -31.04 16.63
CA GLU A 102 9.97 -31.69 16.25
C GLU A 102 10.67 -32.39 17.45
N PRO A 103 10.01 -33.38 18.10
CA PRO A 103 10.56 -34.01 19.29
C PRO A 103 11.89 -34.73 18.98
N ASN A 104 12.85 -34.59 19.89
CA ASN A 104 14.19 -35.18 19.78
C ASN A 104 15.03 -34.67 18.59
N THR A 105 14.71 -33.50 18.04
CA THR A 105 15.55 -32.81 17.05
C THR A 105 16.10 -31.50 17.64
N PRO A 106 17.07 -30.84 16.98
CA PRO A 106 17.55 -29.52 17.40
C PRO A 106 16.47 -28.42 17.40
N TYR A 107 15.33 -28.66 16.75
CA TYR A 107 14.21 -27.71 16.66
C TYR A 107 13.11 -27.99 17.68
N GLU A 108 13.35 -28.88 18.65
CA GLU A 108 12.33 -29.30 19.62
C GLU A 108 11.73 -28.12 20.37
N VAL A 109 10.39 -28.01 20.34
CA VAL A 109 9.62 -27.12 21.19
C VAL A 109 8.54 -27.91 21.91
N LYS A 110 8.68 -28.01 23.24
CA LYS A 110 7.69 -28.65 24.12
C LYS A 110 7.28 -27.71 25.24
N GLY A 111 5.98 -27.55 25.46
CA GLY A 111 5.49 -26.79 26.60
C GLY A 111 4.03 -26.37 26.48
N SER A 112 3.51 -25.78 27.54
CA SER A 112 2.16 -25.22 27.58
C SER A 112 2.10 -23.88 26.85
N ARG A 113 0.93 -23.49 26.33
CA ARG A 113 0.68 -22.10 25.90
C ARG A 113 -0.46 -21.51 26.71
N GLU A 114 -0.42 -20.19 26.85
CA GLU A 114 -1.37 -19.46 27.67
C GLU A 114 -2.68 -19.20 26.93
N LEU A 115 -2.76 -19.14 25.60
CA LEU A 115 -3.99 -18.77 24.88
C LEU A 115 -5.11 -19.85 24.93
N GLN A 116 -4.77 -21.11 24.61
CA GLN A 116 -5.61 -22.30 24.83
C GLN A 116 -7.03 -22.27 24.23
N PHE A 117 -7.22 -21.75 23.01
CA PHE A 117 -8.50 -21.92 22.31
C PHE A 117 -8.79 -23.38 21.97
N PHE A 118 -7.75 -24.15 21.64
CA PHE A 118 -7.80 -25.60 21.69
C PHE A 118 -7.11 -26.06 22.99
N PRO A 119 -7.78 -26.75 23.92
CA PRO A 119 -7.17 -27.13 25.20
C PRO A 119 -6.18 -28.30 25.08
N GLY A 120 -6.20 -29.03 23.97
CA GLY A 120 -5.36 -30.20 23.74
C GLY A 120 -3.94 -29.87 23.26
N GLU A 121 -3.22 -30.93 22.88
CA GLU A 121 -1.87 -30.82 22.32
C GLU A 121 -1.92 -30.65 20.80
N CYS A 122 -1.23 -29.64 20.28
CA CYS A 122 -0.89 -29.57 18.86
C CYS A 122 0.52 -30.15 18.67
N ARG A 123 0.61 -31.23 17.88
CA ARG A 123 1.84 -31.99 17.66
C ARG A 123 2.31 -31.88 16.22
N GLY A 124 3.59 -31.59 16.02
CA GLY A 124 4.20 -31.63 14.70
C GLY A 124 5.73 -31.61 14.74
N ALA A 125 6.44 -31.32 13.66
CA ALA A 125 5.84 -31.22 12.33
C ALA A 125 5.20 -32.58 11.95
N VAL A 126 4.07 -32.55 11.24
CA VAL A 126 3.36 -33.79 10.86
C VAL A 126 4.22 -34.67 9.95
N TYR A 127 5.03 -34.03 9.10
CA TYR A 127 5.96 -34.67 8.19
C TYR A 127 7.40 -34.24 8.53
N PRO A 128 8.37 -35.16 8.54
CA PRO A 128 9.76 -34.85 8.87
C PRO A 128 10.44 -34.03 7.76
N GLY A 129 11.55 -33.39 8.13
CA GLY A 129 12.42 -32.65 7.20
C GLY A 129 12.28 -31.14 7.25
N PHE A 130 11.58 -30.60 8.27
CA PHE A 130 11.45 -29.17 8.48
C PHE A 130 12.81 -28.50 8.78
N VAL A 131 13.03 -27.33 8.20
CA VAL A 131 14.18 -26.46 8.49
C VAL A 131 13.68 -25.02 8.62
N TYR A 132 14.11 -24.32 9.68
CA TYR A 132 13.77 -22.90 9.84
C TYR A 132 14.35 -22.06 8.70
N ASP A 133 13.61 -21.01 8.32
CA ASP A 133 14.02 -20.00 7.33
C ASP A 133 14.42 -20.60 5.96
N SER A 134 13.81 -21.75 5.60
CA SER A 134 14.00 -22.48 4.35
C SER A 134 12.68 -23.14 3.91
N GLU A 135 12.58 -23.47 2.62
CA GLU A 135 11.51 -24.29 2.04
C GLU A 135 11.83 -25.79 2.08
N LEU A 136 12.97 -26.19 2.66
CA LEU A 136 13.27 -27.59 2.94
C LEU A 136 12.24 -28.19 3.90
N GLY A 137 11.62 -29.28 3.45
CA GLY A 137 10.51 -29.93 4.17
C GLY A 137 9.13 -29.45 3.72
N ALA A 138 9.04 -28.42 2.87
CA ALA A 138 7.77 -27.97 2.31
C ALA A 138 7.13 -29.05 1.42
N LYS A 139 5.80 -29.19 1.52
CA LYS A 139 5.04 -30.22 0.82
C LYS A 139 3.70 -29.68 0.33
N ALA A 140 3.23 -30.22 -0.80
CA ALA A 140 1.84 -30.12 -1.22
C ALA A 140 1.08 -31.31 -0.61
N VAL A 141 0.47 -31.10 0.56
CA VAL A 141 -0.17 -32.18 1.33
C VAL A 141 -1.64 -32.28 1.01
N GLU A 142 -2.12 -33.49 0.78
CA GLU A 142 -3.54 -33.75 0.56
C GLU A 142 -4.28 -33.84 1.90
N VAL A 143 -5.36 -33.06 2.02
CA VAL A 143 -6.26 -33.08 3.17
C VAL A 143 -7.65 -33.53 2.74
N HIS A 144 -8.30 -34.30 3.62
CA HIS A 144 -9.70 -34.70 3.47
C HIS A 144 -10.57 -33.72 4.22
N LEU A 145 -11.64 -33.27 3.57
CA LEU A 145 -12.56 -32.31 4.14
C LEU A 145 -13.72 -33.05 4.78
N GLU A 146 -14.02 -32.72 6.04
CA GLU A 146 -15.14 -33.33 6.74
C GLU A 146 -16.48 -32.78 6.18
N PRO A 147 -17.53 -33.60 6.08
CA PRO A 147 -18.80 -33.21 5.43
C PRO A 147 -19.46 -31.95 6.01
N GLY A 148 -19.16 -31.61 7.27
CA GLY A 148 -19.64 -30.41 7.95
C GLY A 148 -19.18 -29.07 7.33
N LEU A 149 -18.28 -29.07 6.33
CA LEU A 149 -17.84 -27.87 5.60
C LEU A 149 -18.59 -27.62 4.28
N SER A 150 -19.54 -28.48 3.91
CA SER A 150 -20.16 -28.54 2.58
C SER A 150 -20.63 -27.18 2.02
N GLN A 151 -20.06 -26.78 0.88
CA GLN A 151 -20.49 -25.66 0.04
C GLN A 151 -20.43 -26.06 -1.45
N PRO A 152 -21.19 -25.38 -2.34
CA PRO A 152 -21.10 -25.64 -3.79
C PRO A 152 -19.67 -25.51 -4.31
N GLY A 153 -19.20 -26.55 -5.01
CA GLY A 153 -17.84 -26.61 -5.57
C GLY A 153 -16.76 -27.13 -4.60
N LEU A 154 -17.10 -27.43 -3.34
CA LEU A 154 -16.16 -28.04 -2.41
C LEU A 154 -16.09 -29.55 -2.67
N VAL A 155 -14.89 -30.05 -2.93
CA VAL A 155 -14.61 -31.48 -3.18
C VAL A 155 -14.17 -32.17 -1.88
N GLU A 156 -14.17 -33.52 -1.87
CA GLU A 156 -13.82 -34.31 -0.68
C GLU A 156 -12.35 -34.14 -0.25
N LYS A 157 -11.46 -33.77 -1.17
CA LYS A 157 -10.02 -33.64 -0.92
C LYS A 157 -9.40 -32.46 -1.66
N THR A 158 -8.41 -31.81 -1.06
CA THR A 158 -7.63 -30.74 -1.72
C THR A 158 -6.18 -30.76 -1.26
N ARG A 159 -5.25 -30.17 -2.03
CA ARG A 159 -3.86 -30.02 -1.61
C ARG A 159 -3.59 -28.62 -1.09
N LEU A 160 -2.92 -28.57 0.06
CA LEU A 160 -2.56 -27.33 0.74
C LEU A 160 -1.05 -27.28 0.94
N TYR A 161 -0.52 -26.07 1.01
CA TYR A 161 0.88 -25.88 1.34
C TYR A 161 1.10 -26.28 2.82
N PHE A 162 2.23 -26.93 3.07
CA PHE A 162 2.65 -27.37 4.39
C PHE A 162 4.14 -27.09 4.54
N ASN A 163 4.52 -26.45 5.65
CA ASN A 163 5.90 -26.37 6.12
C ASN A 163 5.89 -26.24 7.66
N GLY A 164 6.32 -27.28 8.37
CA GLY A 164 6.36 -27.29 9.85
C GLY A 164 5.00 -27.41 10.56
N GLY A 165 3.92 -27.63 9.82
CA GLY A 165 2.56 -27.70 10.36
C GLY A 165 2.31 -28.85 11.35
N GLY A 166 1.40 -28.63 12.31
CA GLY A 166 1.01 -29.62 13.32
C GLY A 166 -0.35 -30.27 13.06
N TYR A 167 -0.70 -31.25 13.88
CA TYR A 167 -2.05 -31.81 13.99
C TYR A 167 -2.57 -31.71 15.41
N PHE A 168 -3.88 -31.68 15.56
CA PHE A 168 -4.55 -31.53 16.86
C PHE A 168 -4.87 -32.90 17.45
N VAL A 169 -4.20 -33.26 18.54
CA VAL A 169 -4.30 -34.59 19.18
C VAL A 169 -5.68 -34.75 19.81
N ASP A 170 -6.37 -35.85 19.48
CA ASP A 170 -7.69 -36.21 20.03
C ASP A 170 -8.76 -35.09 19.88
N ALA A 171 -8.66 -34.29 18.82
CA ALA A 171 -9.59 -33.19 18.56
C ALA A 171 -11.06 -33.64 18.51
N GLU A 172 -11.36 -34.79 17.89
CA GLU A 172 -12.73 -35.34 17.83
C GLU A 172 -13.30 -35.74 19.20
N ALA A 173 -12.44 -36.07 20.16
CA ALA A 173 -12.84 -36.40 21.53
C ALA A 173 -12.93 -35.18 22.44
N THR A 174 -12.55 -34.00 21.96
CA THR A 174 -12.47 -32.77 22.76
C THR A 174 -13.78 -31.96 22.65
N PRO A 175 -14.50 -31.70 23.76
CA PRO A 175 -15.74 -30.94 23.73
C PRO A 175 -15.57 -29.53 23.14
N GLY A 176 -16.52 -29.11 22.30
CA GLY A 176 -16.51 -27.78 21.67
C GLY A 176 -15.56 -27.65 20.48
N ILE A 177 -14.94 -28.74 20.05
CA ILE A 177 -14.05 -28.80 18.88
C ILE A 177 -14.75 -29.55 17.75
N GLU A 178 -14.69 -28.98 16.56
CA GLU A 178 -15.14 -29.60 15.32
C GLU A 178 -13.95 -29.78 14.39
N VAL A 179 -13.73 -31.02 13.92
CA VAL A 179 -12.70 -31.30 12.92
C VAL A 179 -13.26 -30.96 11.53
N LEU A 180 -12.54 -30.10 10.81
CA LEU A 180 -12.93 -29.62 9.48
C LEU A 180 -12.14 -30.28 8.36
N ALA A 181 -10.90 -30.67 8.64
CA ALA A 181 -10.07 -31.40 7.71
C ALA A 181 -9.06 -32.30 8.43
N THR A 182 -8.64 -33.38 7.77
CA THR A 182 -7.64 -34.33 8.26
C THR A 182 -6.58 -34.63 7.21
N TYR A 183 -5.34 -34.91 7.62
CA TYR A 183 -4.29 -35.35 6.69
C TYR A 183 -4.62 -36.72 6.07
N HIS A 184 -4.46 -36.87 4.74
CA HIS A 184 -4.79 -38.12 4.04
C HIS A 184 -3.80 -39.26 4.29
N ASP A 185 -2.50 -38.96 4.24
CA ASP A 185 -1.43 -39.96 4.20
C ASP A 185 -0.39 -39.64 5.29
N VAL A 186 -0.61 -40.15 6.49
CA VAL A 186 0.44 -40.13 7.52
C VAL A 186 0.66 -41.57 7.97
N ALA A 187 1.66 -42.23 7.38
CA ALA A 187 2.14 -43.51 7.88
C ALA A 187 2.67 -43.31 9.30
N ASN A 188 2.19 -44.10 10.25
CA ASN A 188 2.56 -44.01 11.66
C ASN A 188 3.97 -44.59 11.87
N ASP A 189 5.02 -43.79 11.67
CA ASP A 189 6.39 -44.25 11.97
C ASP A 189 6.72 -44.25 13.48
N GLU A 190 5.91 -43.62 14.35
CA GLU A 190 6.19 -43.54 15.80
C GLU A 190 5.44 -44.57 16.68
N ASP A 191 4.63 -45.47 16.12
CA ASP A 191 3.86 -46.44 16.92
C ASP A 191 4.42 -47.88 16.90
N GLN A 192 5.70 -48.06 16.54
CA GLN A 192 6.38 -49.37 16.51
C GLN A 192 6.65 -50.00 17.90
N GLY A 193 5.89 -49.62 18.94
CA GLY A 193 6.08 -50.11 20.31
C GLY A 193 4.85 -50.71 20.99
N ARG A 194 3.65 -50.63 20.41
CA ARG A 194 2.44 -51.18 21.04
C ARG A 194 1.55 -51.91 20.03
N GLY A 195 1.29 -53.18 20.34
CA GLY A 195 0.32 -54.10 19.77
C GLY A 195 -0.46 -53.64 18.53
N ALA A 196 -0.25 -54.38 17.44
CA ALA A 196 -1.07 -54.35 16.25
C ALA A 196 -2.55 -54.64 16.58
N GLU A 197 -3.33 -53.58 16.81
CA GLU A 197 -4.80 -53.48 16.66
C GLU A 197 -5.32 -52.08 17.10
N ALA A 198 -4.66 -50.99 16.69
CA ALA A 198 -5.13 -49.63 16.98
C ALA A 198 -5.57 -48.94 15.69
N ASP A 199 -6.83 -48.50 15.66
CA ASP A 199 -7.45 -47.66 14.62
C ASP A 199 -6.47 -46.67 14.01
N LYS A 200 -6.49 -46.53 12.67
CA LYS A 200 -5.85 -45.42 11.95
C LYS A 200 -6.48 -44.10 12.43
N LYS A 201 -6.02 -43.56 13.56
CA LYS A 201 -6.51 -42.28 14.09
C LYS A 201 -6.26 -41.19 13.06
N LYS A 202 -7.35 -40.60 12.55
CA LYS A 202 -7.30 -39.44 11.67
C LYS A 202 -6.54 -38.31 12.36
N ARG A 203 -5.57 -37.69 11.66
CA ARG A 203 -4.83 -36.53 12.18
C ARG A 203 -5.53 -35.26 11.72
N ALA A 204 -6.19 -34.55 12.64
CA ALA A 204 -6.89 -33.30 12.34
C ALA A 204 -5.91 -32.20 11.91
N SER A 205 -6.08 -31.67 10.70
CA SER A 205 -5.25 -30.61 10.11
C SER A 205 -5.89 -29.22 10.24
N ILE A 206 -7.22 -29.14 10.28
CA ILE A 206 -7.98 -27.90 10.49
C ILE A 206 -9.12 -28.20 11.47
N ILE A 207 -9.23 -27.38 12.51
CA ILE A 207 -10.30 -27.48 13.52
C ILE A 207 -10.96 -26.13 13.76
N ALA A 208 -12.25 -26.15 14.11
CA ALA A 208 -12.95 -25.01 14.67
C ALA A 208 -13.20 -25.23 16.17
N CYS A 209 -12.83 -24.24 16.97
CA CYS A 209 -12.99 -24.24 18.42
C CYS A 209 -14.08 -23.23 18.80
N GLN A 210 -15.18 -23.71 19.37
CA GLN A 210 -16.21 -22.83 19.93
C GLN A 210 -15.71 -22.25 21.25
N VAL A 211 -15.56 -20.92 21.33
CA VAL A 211 -15.02 -20.24 22.50
C VAL A 211 -16.08 -19.28 23.03
N GLU A 212 -16.91 -19.77 23.95
CA GLU A 212 -18.10 -19.05 24.44
C GLU A 212 -18.96 -18.53 23.26
N LYS A 213 -19.05 -17.21 23.04
CA LYS A 213 -19.80 -16.62 21.91
C LYS A 213 -18.99 -16.51 20.62
N GLY A 214 -17.67 -16.64 20.69
CA GLY A 214 -16.76 -16.53 19.56
C GLY A 214 -16.41 -17.85 18.90
N LEU A 215 -15.59 -17.75 17.86
CA LEU A 215 -15.11 -18.91 17.11
C LEU A 215 -13.64 -18.73 16.78
N ALA A 216 -12.82 -19.74 17.09
CA ALA A 216 -11.41 -19.78 16.72
C ALA A 216 -11.17 -20.91 15.71
N LEU A 217 -10.74 -20.56 14.50
CA LEU A 217 -10.30 -21.50 13.48
C LEU A 217 -8.79 -21.73 13.65
N LEU A 218 -8.35 -22.99 13.74
CA LEU A 218 -6.93 -23.32 13.83
C LEU A 218 -6.55 -24.28 12.70
N SER A 219 -5.47 -23.99 11.98
CA SER A 219 -4.98 -24.82 10.88
C SER A 219 -3.49 -25.10 11.01
N GLY A 220 -3.12 -26.38 10.98
CA GLY A 220 -1.72 -26.80 10.88
C GLY A 220 -1.16 -26.66 9.46
N VAL A 221 -2.02 -26.74 8.46
CA VAL A 221 -1.74 -26.45 7.05
C VAL A 221 -1.94 -24.96 6.73
N HIS A 222 -1.45 -24.54 5.56
CA HIS A 222 -1.53 -23.17 5.08
C HIS A 222 -2.51 -23.01 3.89
N PRO A 223 -3.83 -22.92 4.13
CA PRO A 223 -4.78 -22.68 3.05
C PRO A 223 -4.69 -21.24 2.49
N GLU A 224 -4.04 -20.32 3.22
CA GLU A 224 -3.79 -18.94 2.80
C GLU A 224 -2.70 -18.80 1.74
N TYR A 225 -1.84 -19.81 1.56
CA TYR A 225 -0.77 -19.77 0.58
C TYR A 225 -1.33 -19.86 -0.84
N ASP A 226 -1.20 -18.76 -1.57
CA ASP A 226 -1.45 -18.67 -3.00
C ASP A 226 -0.25 -19.22 -3.79
N ALA A 227 -0.43 -20.38 -4.41
CA ALA A 227 0.63 -21.10 -5.11
C ALA A 227 1.19 -20.35 -6.33
N ALA A 228 0.41 -19.44 -6.93
CA ALA A 228 0.88 -18.62 -8.06
C ALA A 228 1.98 -17.62 -7.65
N HIS A 229 2.16 -17.39 -6.35
CA HIS A 229 3.16 -16.47 -5.80
C HIS A 229 4.27 -17.18 -5.03
N LEU A 230 4.42 -18.49 -5.23
CA LEU A 230 5.58 -19.25 -4.77
C LEU A 230 6.61 -19.31 -5.90
N ASP A 231 7.89 -19.28 -5.55
CA ASP A 231 8.97 -19.46 -6.53
C ASP A 231 9.02 -20.92 -7.01
N ALA A 232 8.39 -21.19 -8.15
CA ALA A 232 8.38 -22.52 -8.75
C ALA A 232 9.79 -23.02 -9.15
N ALA A 233 10.80 -22.14 -9.22
CA ALA A 233 12.18 -22.50 -9.53
C ALA A 233 13.02 -22.81 -8.28
N ASN A 234 12.50 -22.60 -7.06
CA ASN A 234 13.25 -22.87 -5.84
C ASN A 234 13.60 -24.38 -5.76
N PRO A 235 14.90 -24.75 -5.72
CA PRO A 235 15.33 -26.14 -5.71
C PRO A 235 14.87 -26.93 -4.47
N GLU A 236 14.56 -26.24 -3.36
CA GLU A 236 14.08 -26.84 -2.12
C GLU A 236 12.68 -27.48 -2.26
N TYR A 237 11.89 -27.06 -3.26
CA TYR A 237 10.60 -27.67 -3.60
C TYR A 237 10.73 -29.01 -4.35
N GLY A 238 11.96 -29.43 -4.66
CA GLY A 238 12.26 -30.70 -5.30
C GLY A 238 11.97 -30.73 -6.81
N PRO A 239 12.12 -31.90 -7.45
CA PRO A 239 12.00 -32.05 -8.90
C PRO A 239 10.55 -31.95 -9.39
N LEU A 240 10.37 -31.61 -10.67
CA LEU A 240 9.05 -31.58 -11.31
C LEU A 240 8.41 -32.99 -11.40
N PRO A 241 7.09 -33.13 -11.16
CA PRO A 241 6.20 -32.11 -10.59
C PRO A 241 6.57 -31.80 -9.13
N ASN A 242 6.96 -30.56 -8.87
CA ASN A 242 7.44 -30.04 -7.59
C ASN A 242 6.27 -29.55 -6.72
N VAL A 243 6.54 -29.10 -5.50
CA VAL A 243 5.51 -28.61 -4.56
C VAL A 243 4.58 -27.59 -5.20
N VAL A 244 5.12 -26.56 -5.87
CA VAL A 244 4.33 -25.47 -6.47
C VAL A 244 3.42 -25.99 -7.58
N SER A 245 3.94 -26.81 -8.51
CA SER A 245 3.12 -27.38 -9.60
C SER A 245 1.98 -28.26 -9.08
N ARG A 246 2.19 -29.00 -7.99
CA ARG A 246 1.15 -29.82 -7.34
C ARG A 246 0.09 -28.96 -6.67
N LEU A 247 0.47 -27.85 -6.04
CA LEU A 247 -0.48 -26.92 -5.44
C LEU A 247 -1.33 -26.21 -6.51
N LEU A 248 -0.70 -25.74 -7.59
CA LEU A 248 -1.40 -25.09 -8.71
C LEU A 248 -2.47 -26.00 -9.33
N SER A 249 -2.21 -27.31 -9.42
CA SER A 249 -3.19 -28.27 -9.93
C SER A 249 -4.46 -28.45 -9.08
N SER A 250 -4.49 -27.92 -7.85
CA SER A 250 -5.68 -27.94 -6.99
C SER A 250 -5.99 -26.57 -6.37
N ASP A 251 -5.56 -25.48 -7.01
CA ASP A 251 -5.69 -24.13 -6.44
C ASP A 251 -7.16 -23.68 -6.39
N GLN A 252 -7.97 -24.11 -7.35
CA GLN A 252 -9.40 -23.81 -7.36
C GLN A 252 -10.10 -24.41 -6.13
N GLU A 253 -9.80 -25.66 -5.81
CA GLU A 253 -10.32 -26.36 -4.64
C GLU A 253 -9.84 -25.70 -3.33
N ARG A 254 -8.57 -25.27 -3.28
CA ARG A 254 -8.02 -24.50 -2.14
C ARG A 254 -8.79 -23.19 -1.94
N VAL A 255 -9.04 -22.43 -3.01
CA VAL A 255 -9.80 -21.17 -2.94
C VAL A 255 -11.22 -21.43 -2.44
N VAL A 256 -11.90 -22.48 -2.93
CA VAL A 256 -13.24 -22.84 -2.47
C VAL A 256 -13.23 -23.23 -0.99
N LEU A 257 -12.26 -24.04 -0.55
CA LEU A 257 -12.07 -24.35 0.87
C LEU A 257 -11.90 -23.07 1.69
N LEU A 258 -11.03 -22.17 1.26
CA LEU A 258 -10.76 -20.95 2.01
C LEU A 258 -11.99 -20.03 2.11
N LYS A 259 -12.75 -19.90 1.01
CA LYS A 259 -14.05 -19.20 1.02
C LYS A 259 -15.02 -19.84 2.02
N ALA A 260 -15.07 -21.18 2.10
CA ALA A 260 -15.91 -21.89 3.04
C ALA A 260 -15.49 -21.64 4.51
N LEU A 261 -14.18 -21.66 4.80
CA LEU A 261 -13.63 -21.36 6.12
C LEU A 261 -13.93 -19.91 6.55
N LEU A 262 -13.74 -18.93 5.68
CA LEU A 262 -14.02 -17.52 5.96
C LEU A 262 -15.52 -17.25 6.16
N LYS A 263 -16.39 -17.89 5.37
CA LYS A 263 -17.85 -17.85 5.60
C LYS A 263 -18.23 -18.46 6.93
N ARG A 264 -17.57 -19.55 7.35
CA ARG A 264 -17.79 -20.17 8.67
C ARG A 264 -17.41 -19.23 9.82
N LEU A 265 -16.36 -18.42 9.63
CA LEU A 265 -16.01 -17.33 10.55
C LEU A 265 -17.03 -16.17 10.52
N GLY A 266 -18.04 -16.20 9.65
CA GLY A 266 -19.09 -15.18 9.55
C GLY A 266 -18.70 -13.97 8.71
N LEU A 267 -17.67 -14.10 7.86
CA LEU A 267 -17.18 -13.00 7.03
C LEU A 267 -17.91 -12.94 5.68
N LYS A 268 -18.10 -11.71 5.18
CA LYS A 268 -18.63 -11.43 3.85
C LYS A 268 -17.51 -11.51 2.81
N LEU A 269 -17.72 -12.30 1.76
CA LEU A 269 -16.75 -12.45 0.68
C LEU A 269 -17.08 -11.54 -0.48
N ASN A 270 -16.06 -11.17 -1.25
CA ASN A 270 -16.23 -10.56 -2.56
C ASN A 270 -16.87 -11.59 -3.51
N GLU A 271 -18.11 -11.36 -3.93
CA GLU A 271 -18.76 -12.14 -4.99
C GLU A 271 -18.54 -11.44 -6.35
N PRO A 272 -18.24 -12.18 -7.43
CA PRO A 272 -18.21 -11.58 -8.76
C PRO A 272 -19.61 -11.12 -9.15
N GLU A 273 -19.75 -9.86 -9.61
CA GLU A 273 -21.05 -9.36 -10.09
C GLU A 273 -21.58 -10.22 -11.27
N PRO A 274 -22.89 -10.51 -11.33
CA PRO A 274 -23.48 -11.12 -12.51
C PRO A 274 -23.42 -10.13 -13.68
N SER A 275 -22.62 -10.47 -14.69
CA SER A 275 -22.47 -9.68 -15.91
C SER A 275 -23.81 -9.46 -16.63
N VAL A 276 -24.20 -8.19 -16.78
CA VAL A 276 -25.30 -7.78 -17.67
C VAL A 276 -24.86 -8.00 -19.12
N THR A 277 -25.51 -8.94 -19.79
CA THR A 277 -25.38 -9.19 -21.22
C THR A 277 -25.89 -7.99 -22.01
N SER A 278 -25.00 -7.29 -22.71
CA SER A 278 -25.37 -6.40 -23.81
C SER A 278 -24.81 -6.98 -25.11
N THR A 279 -25.73 -7.48 -25.93
CA THR A 279 -25.48 -7.95 -27.30
C THR A 279 -25.09 -6.78 -28.19
N ALA A 280 -23.86 -6.79 -28.70
CA ALA A 280 -23.48 -6.03 -29.89
C ALA A 280 -22.77 -6.98 -30.87
N THR A 281 -23.32 -6.98 -32.07
CA THR A 281 -23.07 -7.87 -33.21
C THR A 281 -21.67 -7.76 -33.81
N THR A 282 -21.22 -8.94 -34.23
CA THR A 282 -20.02 -9.34 -34.95
C THR A 282 -19.75 -8.59 -36.26
N THR A 283 -18.48 -8.27 -36.53
CA THR A 283 -17.83 -8.54 -37.84
C THR A 283 -16.35 -8.85 -37.61
N GLN A 284 -15.96 -10.06 -38.04
CA GLN A 284 -14.60 -10.59 -38.06
C GLN A 284 -13.77 -10.01 -39.20
N ALA A 285 -12.47 -9.83 -38.95
CA ALA A 285 -11.42 -10.03 -39.94
C ALA A 285 -10.13 -10.45 -39.22
N ASP A 286 -9.75 -11.72 -39.41
CA ASP A 286 -8.54 -12.34 -38.91
C ASP A 286 -7.29 -11.79 -39.63
N GLN A 287 -6.24 -11.45 -38.87
CA GLN A 287 -4.85 -11.67 -39.27
C GLN A 287 -4.01 -12.04 -38.04
N GLU A 288 -3.51 -13.27 -38.06
CA GLU A 288 -2.57 -13.85 -37.11
C GLU A 288 -1.26 -13.04 -37.06
N SER A 289 -0.91 -12.52 -35.88
CA SER A 289 0.49 -12.34 -35.49
C SER A 289 0.65 -12.69 -34.01
N GLN A 290 1.62 -13.55 -33.72
CA GLN A 290 1.90 -14.11 -32.40
C GLN A 290 2.38 -13.04 -31.42
N ALA A 291 1.69 -12.91 -30.28
CA ALA A 291 2.18 -12.25 -29.07
C ALA A 291 1.77 -13.10 -27.84
N PRO A 292 2.60 -13.19 -26.78
CA PRO A 292 2.30 -13.99 -25.61
C PRO A 292 1.18 -13.36 -24.77
N GLU A 293 0.15 -14.15 -24.46
CA GLU A 293 -1.02 -13.72 -23.68
C GLU A 293 -0.73 -13.60 -22.17
N ALA A 294 -1.16 -12.49 -21.59
CA ALA A 294 -1.91 -12.49 -20.33
C ALA A 294 -3.11 -11.53 -20.48
N PRO A 295 -4.34 -11.92 -20.09
CA PRO A 295 -5.55 -11.15 -20.40
C PRO A 295 -5.75 -9.91 -19.50
N PRO A 296 -6.48 -8.88 -19.99
CA PRO A 296 -6.83 -7.69 -19.21
C PRO A 296 -7.79 -8.03 -18.06
N GLY A 297 -7.45 -7.59 -16.85
CA GLY A 297 -8.28 -7.80 -15.65
C GLY A 297 -7.76 -8.82 -14.63
N ALA A 298 -6.58 -9.40 -14.84
CA ALA A 298 -5.92 -10.22 -13.82
C ALA A 298 -5.35 -9.33 -12.69
N ILE A 299 -6.03 -9.29 -11.53
CA ILE A 299 -5.44 -8.74 -10.31
C ILE A 299 -4.68 -9.88 -9.61
N MET A 300 -3.39 -9.98 -9.94
CA MET A 300 -2.42 -10.88 -9.35
C MET A 300 -1.76 -10.20 -8.13
N GLY A 301 -1.89 -10.79 -6.94
CA GLY A 301 -0.99 -10.57 -5.82
C GLY A 301 -0.74 -9.15 -5.29
N ILE A 302 0.09 -9.05 -4.24
CA ILE A 302 0.88 -7.83 -4.01
C ILE A 302 1.91 -7.80 -5.15
N PRO A 303 1.91 -6.77 -6.01
CA PRO A 303 2.87 -6.69 -7.10
C PRO A 303 4.28 -6.51 -6.57
N ASP A 304 5.26 -7.09 -7.25
CA ASP A 304 6.67 -6.86 -6.94
C ASP A 304 7.02 -5.38 -7.08
N TYR A 305 8.05 -4.95 -6.37
CA TYR A 305 8.62 -3.63 -6.65
C TYR A 305 9.04 -3.55 -8.12
N THR A 306 8.95 -2.36 -8.67
CA THR A 306 9.45 -2.11 -10.03
C THR A 306 10.73 -1.28 -9.95
N PRO A 307 11.54 -1.27 -11.02
CA PRO A 307 12.67 -0.35 -11.11
C PRO A 307 12.23 1.11 -10.96
N LEU A 308 13.13 1.92 -10.41
CA LEU A 308 12.98 3.36 -10.24
C LEU A 308 13.70 4.06 -11.40
N TYR A 309 12.99 4.62 -12.36
CA TYR A 309 13.56 5.36 -13.48
C TYR A 309 13.83 6.81 -13.08
N LEU A 310 15.09 7.25 -13.18
CA LEU A 310 15.52 8.60 -12.84
C LEU A 310 15.91 9.37 -14.11
N ALA A 311 15.15 10.43 -14.38
CA ALA A 311 15.37 11.30 -15.53
C ALA A 311 15.24 12.79 -15.21
N SER A 312 15.79 13.59 -16.11
CA SER A 312 15.65 15.04 -16.23
C SER A 312 15.60 15.36 -17.73
N ALA A 313 14.71 16.28 -18.13
CA ALA A 313 14.67 16.77 -19.51
C ALA A 313 15.89 17.65 -19.87
N ASN A 314 16.59 18.18 -18.87
CA ASN A 314 17.84 18.92 -19.08
C ASN A 314 19.04 17.95 -18.99
N PRO A 315 19.82 17.74 -20.07
CA PRO A 315 20.95 16.80 -20.09
C PRO A 315 22.07 17.15 -19.10
N ASN A 316 22.28 18.44 -18.80
CA ASN A 316 23.29 18.86 -17.85
C ASN A 316 22.88 18.52 -16.42
N LEU A 317 21.60 18.73 -16.08
CA LEU A 317 21.04 18.33 -14.79
C LEU A 317 21.01 16.80 -14.63
N GLN A 318 20.73 16.08 -15.72
CA GLN A 318 20.76 14.61 -15.75
C GLN A 318 22.18 14.07 -15.51
N ARG A 319 23.19 14.64 -16.17
CA ARG A 319 24.59 14.27 -15.96
C ARG A 319 25.04 14.54 -14.52
N ALA A 320 24.71 15.73 -14.00
CA ALA A 320 25.08 16.12 -12.64
C ALA A 320 24.51 15.17 -11.59
N ILE A 321 23.21 14.82 -11.66
CA ILE A 321 22.61 13.90 -10.68
C ILE A 321 23.19 12.48 -10.82
N ALA A 322 23.47 12.02 -12.05
CA ALA A 322 24.08 10.72 -12.27
C ALA A 322 25.50 10.65 -11.68
N GLU A 323 26.30 11.71 -11.80
CA GLU A 323 27.63 11.82 -11.18
C GLU A 323 27.55 11.83 -9.65
N THR A 324 26.58 12.56 -9.08
CA THR A 324 26.32 12.55 -7.64
C THR A 324 25.96 11.15 -7.15
N LEU A 325 25.04 10.44 -7.80
CA LEU A 325 24.68 9.10 -7.36
C LEU A 325 25.84 8.10 -7.50
N LYS A 326 26.62 8.22 -8.57
CA LYS A 326 27.83 7.40 -8.78
C LYS A 326 28.92 7.66 -7.74
N SER A 327 29.06 8.89 -7.22
CA SER A 327 30.03 9.18 -6.18
C SER A 327 29.62 8.65 -4.80
N LEU A 328 28.32 8.39 -4.60
CA LEU A 328 27.77 7.80 -3.38
C LEU A 328 27.76 6.27 -3.41
N SER A 329 27.91 5.65 -4.59
CA SER A 329 27.83 4.21 -4.74
C SER A 329 29.16 3.50 -4.50
N THR A 330 29.09 2.26 -4.04
CA THR A 330 30.25 1.35 -3.95
C THR A 330 30.70 0.92 -5.36
N PRO A 331 31.87 0.26 -5.51
CA PRO A 331 32.31 -0.32 -6.78
C PRO A 331 31.28 -1.28 -7.41
N GLU A 332 30.45 -1.94 -6.57
CA GLU A 332 29.34 -2.81 -6.96
C GLU A 332 28.07 -2.03 -7.38
N ARG A 333 28.16 -0.70 -7.48
CA ARG A 333 27.07 0.23 -7.81
C ARG A 333 25.94 0.26 -6.78
N LEU A 334 26.25 0.02 -5.50
CA LEU A 334 25.26 0.06 -4.41
C LEU A 334 25.38 1.35 -3.61
N ILE A 335 24.27 2.03 -3.36
CA ILE A 335 24.14 3.10 -2.36
C ILE A 335 23.45 2.48 -1.15
N LYS A 336 24.16 2.39 -0.03
CA LYS A 336 23.63 1.84 1.22
C LYS A 336 23.22 2.98 2.15
N GLU A 337 21.94 3.05 2.47
CA GLU A 337 21.36 4.01 3.41
C GLU A 337 20.81 3.28 4.64
N SER A 338 20.42 4.05 5.66
CA SER A 338 19.93 3.51 6.93
C SER A 338 18.65 2.69 6.80
N ASN A 339 17.79 2.94 5.80
CA ASN A 339 16.55 2.20 5.59
C ASN A 339 16.55 1.34 4.32
N ASP A 340 17.23 1.78 3.26
CA ASP A 340 17.21 1.11 1.96
C ASP A 340 18.61 0.93 1.36
N THR A 341 18.76 -0.11 0.53
CA THR A 341 19.88 -0.24 -0.39
C THR A 341 19.39 0.00 -1.81
N PHE A 342 20.04 0.91 -2.54
CA PHE A 342 19.74 1.21 -3.93
C PHE A 342 20.85 0.69 -4.84
N GLN A 343 20.50 -0.03 -5.90
CA GLN A 343 21.45 -0.46 -6.93
C GLN A 343 21.32 0.43 -8.16
N LEU A 344 22.42 1.04 -8.59
CA LEU A 344 22.44 1.89 -9.78
C LEU A 344 22.59 1.03 -11.04
N ILE A 345 21.64 1.19 -11.95
CA ILE A 345 21.69 0.66 -13.30
C ILE A 345 21.98 1.84 -14.23
N ALA A 346 23.04 1.75 -15.04
CA ALA A 346 23.58 2.94 -15.69
C ALA A 346 22.75 3.41 -16.90
N SER A 347 21.86 2.55 -17.41
CA SER A 347 21.04 2.80 -18.59
C SER A 347 19.74 1.97 -18.54
N PRO A 348 18.62 2.45 -19.11
CA PRO A 348 17.40 1.67 -19.25
C PRO A 348 17.52 0.45 -20.18
N PHE A 349 18.61 0.36 -20.96
CA PHE A 349 18.89 -0.78 -21.84
C PHE A 349 19.74 -1.87 -21.16
N GLU A 350 20.23 -1.65 -19.94
CA GLU A 350 20.90 -2.68 -19.16
C GLU A 350 19.86 -3.60 -18.51
N ASP A 351 20.19 -4.89 -18.39
CA ASP A 351 19.37 -5.85 -17.66
C ASP A 351 19.22 -5.40 -16.21
N VAL A 352 17.98 -5.15 -15.80
CA VAL A 352 17.69 -4.80 -14.41
C VAL A 352 17.63 -6.09 -13.61
N PRO A 353 18.50 -6.26 -12.58
CA PRO A 353 18.47 -7.46 -11.75
C PRO A 353 17.09 -7.63 -11.11
N LYS A 354 16.54 -8.84 -11.19
CA LYS A 354 15.37 -9.19 -10.39
C LYS A 354 15.73 -9.00 -8.91
N HIS A 355 14.80 -8.47 -8.13
CA HIS A 355 15.06 -8.07 -6.74
C HIS A 355 15.86 -9.10 -5.97
N THR A 356 17.12 -8.77 -5.67
CA THR A 356 17.96 -9.54 -4.77
C THR A 356 17.70 -9.02 -3.37
N THR A 357 17.31 -9.89 -2.45
CA THR A 357 17.23 -9.52 -1.05
C THR A 357 18.62 -9.47 -0.44
N THR A 358 18.88 -8.40 0.33
CA THR A 358 20.07 -8.31 1.18
C THR A 358 19.68 -8.57 2.62
N ILE A 359 20.40 -9.48 3.27
CA ILE A 359 20.38 -9.67 4.71
C ILE A 359 21.30 -8.60 5.31
N THR A 360 20.75 -7.70 6.14
CA THR A 360 21.55 -6.78 6.95
C THR A 360 21.22 -6.99 8.42
N GLU A 361 22.25 -7.10 9.26
CA GLU A 361 22.13 -7.10 10.72
C GLU A 361 21.51 -5.78 11.17
N ALA A 362 20.39 -5.83 11.91
CA ALA A 362 19.77 -4.63 12.46
C ALA A 362 20.65 -4.02 13.55
N GLU A 363 20.84 -2.69 13.53
CA GLU A 363 21.65 -1.95 14.53
C GLU A 363 21.09 -2.07 15.97
N ASP A 364 19.84 -2.51 16.13
CA ASP A 364 19.13 -2.55 17.41
C ASP A 364 19.04 -3.95 18.04
N GLY A 365 19.78 -4.94 17.54
CA GLY A 365 19.73 -6.32 18.06
C GLY A 365 18.40 -7.04 17.83
N ALA A 366 17.55 -6.50 16.95
CA ALA A 366 16.26 -7.05 16.54
C ALA A 366 16.37 -7.80 15.21
N GLY A 367 17.03 -8.96 15.20
CA GLY A 367 17.04 -9.90 14.08
C GLY A 367 17.54 -9.36 12.73
N GLU A 368 17.63 -10.25 11.75
CA GLU A 368 18.02 -9.92 10.39
C GLU A 368 16.83 -9.33 9.62
N GLU A 369 16.95 -8.07 9.17
CA GLU A 369 15.98 -7.51 8.24
C GLU A 369 16.40 -7.81 6.80
N GLU A 370 15.69 -8.71 6.12
CA GLU A 370 15.74 -8.81 4.66
C GLU A 370 15.25 -7.48 4.07
N ARG A 371 16.16 -6.72 3.46
CA ARG A 371 15.87 -5.46 2.77
C ARG A 371 16.04 -5.70 1.28
N ILE A 372 14.97 -5.45 0.53
CA ILE A 372 14.97 -5.58 -0.92
C ILE A 372 15.86 -4.48 -1.51
N ILE A 373 16.82 -4.86 -2.36
CA ILE A 373 17.57 -3.90 -3.15
C ILE A 373 16.63 -3.24 -4.16
N LYS A 374 16.60 -1.90 -4.14
CA LYS A 374 15.81 -1.07 -5.05
C LYS A 374 16.68 -0.65 -6.24
N ASN A 375 16.32 -1.09 -7.43
CA ASN A 375 17.04 -0.71 -8.64
C ASN A 375 16.69 0.71 -9.06
N VAL A 376 17.70 1.59 -9.17
CA VAL A 376 17.58 2.94 -9.71
C VAL A 376 18.21 2.95 -11.09
N VAL A 377 17.37 3.04 -12.11
CA VAL A 377 17.76 3.10 -13.51
C VAL A 377 18.01 4.55 -13.89
N LEU A 378 19.26 4.86 -14.21
CA LEU A 378 19.64 6.18 -14.72
C LEU A 378 19.26 6.27 -16.20
N CYS A 379 18.58 7.33 -16.60
CA CYS A 379 18.20 7.58 -17.99
C CYS A 379 19.08 8.69 -18.59
N PRO A 380 20.32 8.41 -19.06
CA PRO A 380 21.28 9.44 -19.46
C PRO A 380 20.84 10.25 -20.69
N ASP A 381 20.04 9.63 -21.56
CA ASP A 381 19.59 10.22 -22.83
C ASP A 381 18.25 10.97 -22.71
N GLY A 382 17.79 11.21 -21.48
CA GLY A 382 16.52 11.86 -21.18
C GLY A 382 15.47 10.88 -20.66
N PRO A 383 14.18 11.27 -20.63
CA PRO A 383 13.11 10.42 -20.13
C PRO A 383 13.03 9.09 -20.89
N PRO A 384 12.77 7.95 -20.19
CA PRO A 384 12.68 6.65 -20.85
C PRO A 384 11.47 6.58 -21.79
N ASP A 385 11.48 5.59 -22.68
CA ASP A 385 10.32 5.29 -23.52
C ASP A 385 9.09 5.00 -22.65
N PRO A 386 7.89 5.53 -23.00
CA PRO A 386 6.67 5.28 -22.23
C PRO A 386 6.33 3.80 -22.03
N THR A 387 6.81 2.89 -22.89
CA THR A 387 6.65 1.43 -22.69
C THR A 387 7.32 0.90 -21.43
N LEU A 388 8.37 1.56 -20.93
CA LEU A 388 9.02 1.24 -19.65
C LEU A 388 8.29 1.83 -18.44
N THR A 389 7.41 2.81 -18.68
CA THR A 389 6.66 3.54 -17.65
C THR A 389 5.18 3.71 -18.06
N PRO A 390 4.46 2.60 -18.34
CA PRO A 390 3.17 2.65 -19.05
C PRO A 390 2.06 3.37 -18.26
N GLU A 391 2.20 3.45 -16.94
CA GLU A 391 1.23 4.09 -16.04
C GLU A 391 1.55 5.56 -15.74
N PHE A 392 2.71 6.07 -16.18
CA PHE A 392 3.09 7.48 -16.05
C PHE A 392 4.14 7.85 -17.10
N SER A 393 3.77 8.64 -18.11
CA SER A 393 4.67 9.07 -19.16
C SER A 393 5.59 10.19 -18.68
N MET A 394 6.85 9.86 -18.38
CA MET A 394 7.85 10.86 -18.01
C MET A 394 8.07 11.89 -19.15
N VAL A 395 7.95 11.48 -20.41
CA VAL A 395 8.03 12.37 -21.58
C VAL A 395 6.91 13.42 -21.56
N GLU A 396 5.66 13.00 -21.32
CA GLU A 396 4.53 13.93 -21.23
C GLU A 396 4.66 14.85 -20.02
N TYR A 397 5.09 14.31 -18.86
CA TYR A 397 5.35 15.12 -17.67
C TYR A 397 6.35 16.25 -17.94
N PHE A 398 7.50 15.96 -18.55
CA PHE A 398 8.49 16.98 -18.86
C PHE A 398 8.04 17.94 -19.96
N SER A 399 7.21 17.51 -20.91
CA SER A 399 6.56 18.40 -21.87
C SER A 399 5.60 19.38 -21.16
N HIS A 400 4.77 18.86 -20.25
CA HIS A 400 3.85 19.68 -19.47
C HIS A 400 4.59 20.68 -18.57
N ILE A 401 5.65 20.27 -17.88
CA ILE A 401 6.35 21.18 -16.97
C ILE A 401 7.00 22.34 -17.72
N GLU A 402 7.59 22.10 -18.90
CA GLU A 402 8.18 23.17 -19.72
C GLU A 402 7.11 24.12 -20.26
N ASN A 403 5.96 23.58 -20.68
CA ASN A 403 4.82 24.38 -21.12
C ASN A 403 4.28 25.26 -19.98
N VAL A 404 4.08 24.72 -18.78
CA VAL A 404 3.57 25.50 -17.65
C VAL A 404 4.58 26.56 -17.22
N ARG A 405 5.88 26.24 -17.23
CA ARG A 405 6.95 27.20 -16.92
C ARG A 405 7.04 28.33 -17.94
N SER A 406 6.88 28.05 -19.23
CA SER A 406 6.90 29.10 -20.27
C SER A 406 5.73 30.08 -20.09
N VAL A 407 4.53 29.58 -19.77
CA VAL A 407 3.35 30.40 -19.48
C VAL A 407 3.50 31.16 -18.14
N ALA A 408 4.17 30.59 -17.15
CA ALA A 408 4.48 31.30 -15.89
C ALA A 408 5.45 32.46 -16.13
N LYS A 409 6.54 32.22 -16.88
CA LYS A 409 7.53 33.23 -17.26
C LYS A 409 6.92 34.37 -18.09
N SER A 410 5.97 34.07 -18.98
CA SER A 410 5.30 35.10 -19.78
C SER A 410 4.37 35.99 -18.95
N ARG A 411 3.70 35.42 -17.93
CA ARG A 411 2.81 36.17 -17.03
C ARG A 411 3.58 37.11 -16.10
N ASN A 412 4.74 36.70 -15.62
CA ASN A 412 5.54 37.50 -14.72
C ASN A 412 7.03 37.48 -15.11
N PRO A 413 7.46 38.31 -16.08
CA PRO A 413 8.85 38.37 -16.53
C PRO A 413 9.84 38.73 -15.40
N GLN A 414 9.35 39.31 -14.30
CA GLN A 414 10.14 39.73 -13.14
C GLN A 414 10.38 38.61 -12.11
N THR A 415 9.84 37.40 -12.28
CA THR A 415 10.18 36.24 -11.43
C THR A 415 11.65 35.82 -11.55
N ALA A 416 12.39 36.39 -12.50
CA ALA A 416 13.85 36.29 -12.61
C ALA A 416 14.62 37.32 -11.75
N SER A 417 13.95 38.05 -10.85
CA SER A 417 14.65 38.85 -9.84
C SER A 417 15.29 37.92 -8.81
N GLN A 418 16.61 38.08 -8.61
CA GLN A 418 17.40 37.28 -7.68
C GLN A 418 16.80 37.36 -6.27
N ASN A 419 16.21 36.28 -5.77
CA ASN A 419 15.91 36.16 -4.35
C ASN A 419 17.23 35.83 -3.64
N PRO A 420 17.72 36.69 -2.71
CA PRO A 420 19.01 36.49 -2.04
C PRO A 420 19.04 35.23 -1.15
N PHE A 421 17.89 34.62 -0.86
CA PHE A 421 17.75 33.42 -0.05
C PHE A 421 17.65 32.11 -0.87
N LEU A 422 17.45 32.21 -2.19
CA LEU A 422 17.36 31.04 -3.06
C LEU A 422 18.71 30.77 -3.74
N ARG A 423 19.13 29.50 -3.75
CA ARG A 423 20.36 29.07 -4.44
C ARG A 423 20.25 29.09 -5.98
N ALA A 424 19.03 29.17 -6.52
CA ALA A 424 18.78 29.24 -7.96
C ALA A 424 17.66 30.26 -8.29
N PRO A 425 17.85 31.12 -9.31
CA PRO A 425 16.89 32.17 -9.69
C PRO A 425 15.75 31.70 -10.62
N GLU A 426 15.43 30.41 -10.68
CA GLU A 426 14.49 29.83 -11.66
C GLU A 426 13.40 28.93 -11.02
N LEU A 427 12.35 28.63 -11.80
CA LEU A 427 11.36 27.60 -11.50
C LEU A 427 12.05 26.22 -11.55
N THR A 428 12.60 25.79 -10.42
CA THR A 428 13.48 24.61 -10.33
C THR A 428 12.77 23.33 -9.89
N PHE A 429 11.61 23.44 -9.23
CA PHE A 429 10.87 22.27 -8.75
C PHE A 429 10.44 21.39 -9.92
N GLY A 430 10.70 20.08 -9.81
CA GLY A 430 10.34 19.09 -10.81
C GLY A 430 11.35 18.87 -11.94
N ASN A 431 12.56 19.45 -11.86
CA ASN A 431 13.63 19.22 -12.83
C ASN A 431 14.14 17.77 -12.87
N TRP A 432 14.08 17.08 -11.73
CA TRP A 432 14.45 15.67 -11.62
C TRP A 432 13.25 14.87 -11.15
N LEU A 433 12.96 13.79 -11.87
CA LEU A 433 11.89 12.88 -11.55
C LEU A 433 12.45 11.46 -11.43
N MET A 434 12.24 10.86 -10.27
CA MET A 434 12.41 9.42 -10.04
C MET A 434 11.04 8.77 -9.97
N PHE A 435 10.71 7.93 -10.94
CA PHE A 435 9.42 7.26 -11.05
C PHE A 435 9.56 5.74 -10.88
N GLY A 436 8.66 5.14 -10.10
CA GLY A 436 8.48 3.69 -10.07
C GLY A 436 7.01 3.32 -10.07
N GLN A 437 6.60 2.34 -10.88
CA GLN A 437 5.22 1.92 -10.96
C GLN A 437 4.73 1.29 -9.64
N VAL A 438 5.54 0.45 -9.00
CA VAL A 438 5.25 -0.14 -7.69
C VAL A 438 6.42 0.11 -6.76
N VAL A 439 6.18 0.86 -5.69
CA VAL A 439 7.19 1.22 -4.70
C VAL A 439 6.69 0.96 -3.28
N SER A 440 7.61 0.99 -2.31
CA SER A 440 7.26 0.90 -0.89
C SER A 440 6.43 2.11 -0.45
N SER A 441 7.07 3.28 -0.39
CA SER A 441 6.44 4.59 -0.27
C SER A 441 7.40 5.66 -0.77
N THR A 442 6.93 6.61 -1.59
CA THR A 442 7.74 7.75 -2.06
C THR A 442 8.27 8.57 -0.89
N GLN A 443 7.47 8.72 0.17
CA GLN A 443 7.85 9.45 1.38
C GLN A 443 8.95 8.72 2.13
N THR A 444 8.76 7.42 2.38
CA THR A 444 9.72 6.63 3.18
C THR A 444 11.07 6.50 2.47
N MET A 445 11.07 6.31 1.15
CA MET A 445 12.29 6.20 0.35
C MET A 445 13.15 7.48 0.36
N LEU A 446 12.57 8.64 0.67
CA LEU A 446 13.32 9.89 0.82
C LEU A 446 13.58 10.23 2.30
N GLU A 447 12.55 10.20 3.15
CA GLU A 447 12.60 10.60 4.57
C GLU A 447 13.58 9.76 5.38
N LYS A 448 13.53 8.43 5.22
CA LYS A 448 14.34 7.51 6.03
C LYS A 448 15.74 7.28 5.48
N ASN A 449 16.05 7.75 4.27
CA ASN A 449 17.37 7.65 3.65
C ASN A 449 18.02 9.04 3.62
N PHE A 450 18.24 9.60 4.82
CA PHE A 450 18.61 11.01 4.99
C PHE A 450 19.96 11.35 4.36
N GLY A 451 20.94 10.42 4.38
CA GLY A 451 22.25 10.64 3.77
C GLY A 451 22.14 10.88 2.27
N LEU A 452 21.36 10.04 1.59
CA LEU A 452 21.04 10.19 0.17
C LEU A 452 20.28 11.50 -0.07
N CYS A 453 19.25 11.75 0.74
CA CYS A 453 18.39 12.93 0.60
C CYS A 453 19.18 14.26 0.73
N GLN A 454 20.21 14.31 1.57
CA GLN A 454 21.11 15.48 1.68
C GLN A 454 21.86 15.78 0.37
N GLN A 455 22.11 14.77 -0.46
CA GLN A 455 22.84 14.87 -1.72
C GLN A 455 21.91 15.14 -2.92
N LEU A 456 20.60 14.88 -2.78
CA LEU A 456 19.63 15.15 -3.84
C LEU A 456 19.40 16.66 -4.02
N PRO A 457 19.20 17.15 -5.25
CA PRO A 457 19.02 18.57 -5.53
C PRO A 457 17.68 19.09 -4.98
N ASP A 458 17.61 20.40 -4.79
CA ASP A 458 16.38 21.06 -4.34
C ASP A 458 15.30 20.95 -5.43
N GLY A 459 14.08 20.55 -5.06
CA GLY A 459 13.01 20.28 -6.02
C GLY A 459 13.08 18.92 -6.70
N PHE A 460 13.90 17.98 -6.21
CA PHE A 460 13.89 16.57 -6.66
C PHE A 460 12.56 15.90 -6.31
N VAL A 461 11.94 15.18 -7.26
CA VAL A 461 10.63 14.54 -7.09
C VAL A 461 10.73 13.04 -7.23
N CYS A 462 10.12 12.30 -6.30
CA CYS A 462 9.87 10.87 -6.40
C CYS A 462 8.35 10.62 -6.58
N ASN A 463 7.95 9.93 -7.63
CA ASN A 463 6.56 9.63 -7.98
C ASN A 463 6.33 8.12 -8.12
N ALA A 464 5.10 7.67 -7.88
CA ALA A 464 4.74 6.28 -8.11
C ALA A 464 3.28 6.07 -8.50
N THR A 465 3.00 4.99 -9.24
CA THR A 465 1.61 4.57 -9.54
C THR A 465 0.96 3.86 -8.36
N THR A 466 1.71 3.01 -7.66
CA THR A 466 1.24 2.23 -6.50
C THR A 466 2.26 2.29 -5.37
N GLN A 467 1.80 2.61 -4.15
CA GLN A 467 2.59 2.46 -2.93
C GLN A 467 2.06 1.27 -2.12
N LEU A 468 2.92 0.29 -1.83
CA LEU A 468 2.56 -0.87 -1.01
C LEU A 468 2.39 -0.53 0.48
N ALA A 469 3.05 0.55 0.93
CA ALA A 469 3.05 1.03 2.30
C ALA A 469 2.90 2.57 2.36
N GLY A 470 1.95 3.12 1.58
CA GLY A 470 1.67 4.56 1.55
C GLY A 470 1.34 5.14 2.92
N ARG A 471 1.91 6.30 3.24
CA ARG A 471 1.82 6.93 4.57
C ARG A 471 0.99 8.22 4.57
N GLY A 472 0.18 8.39 5.60
CA GLY A 472 -0.45 9.65 5.99
C GLY A 472 0.10 10.16 7.32
N ARG A 473 -0.52 11.22 7.87
CA ARG A 473 -0.14 11.76 9.19
C ARG A 473 -0.45 10.77 10.31
N GLY A 474 0.41 10.74 11.33
CA GLY A 474 0.26 9.85 12.47
C GLY A 474 0.36 8.38 12.04
N ARG A 475 -0.68 7.59 12.36
CA ARG A 475 -0.78 6.17 11.99
C ARG A 475 -1.64 5.92 10.75
N ASN A 476 -2.15 6.98 10.11
CA ASN A 476 -2.99 6.84 8.92
C ASN A 476 -2.15 6.32 7.74
N SER A 477 -2.73 5.44 6.94
CA SER A 477 -2.16 5.01 5.66
C SER A 477 -2.79 5.79 4.51
N TRP A 478 -1.99 6.07 3.49
CA TRP A 478 -2.51 6.61 2.22
C TRP A 478 -2.78 5.44 1.27
N ILE A 479 -4.06 5.23 0.93
CA ILE A 479 -4.46 4.22 -0.05
C ILE A 479 -4.15 4.77 -1.44
N SER A 480 -3.49 3.96 -2.25
CA SER A 480 -2.88 4.39 -3.51
C SER A 480 -3.51 3.65 -4.70
N PRO A 481 -4.81 3.84 -5.00
CA PRO A 481 -5.45 3.16 -6.11
C PRO A 481 -4.85 3.62 -7.44
N PRO A 482 -4.86 2.78 -8.50
CA PRO A 482 -4.46 3.19 -9.83
C PRO A 482 -5.18 4.47 -10.28
N GLY A 483 -4.41 5.44 -10.79
CA GLY A 483 -4.90 6.76 -11.18
C GLY A 483 -4.81 7.85 -10.09
N CYS A 484 -4.38 7.53 -8.88
CA CYS A 484 -4.01 8.52 -7.87
C CYS A 484 -2.67 9.18 -8.26
N LEU A 485 -2.57 10.52 -8.19
CA LEU A 485 -1.27 11.19 -8.22
C LEU A 485 -0.67 11.14 -6.81
N GLN A 486 0.52 10.59 -6.68
CA GLN A 486 1.24 10.54 -5.40
C GLN A 486 2.72 10.76 -5.61
N PHE A 487 3.28 11.71 -4.88
CA PHE A 487 4.68 12.06 -5.02
C PHE A 487 5.24 12.57 -3.70
N SER A 488 6.56 12.51 -3.59
CA SER A 488 7.31 13.17 -2.53
C SER A 488 8.40 14.05 -3.14
N MET A 489 8.60 15.24 -2.60
CA MET A 489 9.59 16.21 -3.09
C MET A 489 10.57 16.58 -1.99
N VAL A 490 11.85 16.69 -2.36
CA VAL A 490 12.90 17.25 -1.49
C VAL A 490 12.91 18.77 -1.64
N MET A 491 12.83 19.49 -0.52
CA MET A 491 12.90 20.96 -0.48
C MET A 491 13.85 21.44 0.61
N ARG A 492 14.72 22.40 0.31
CA ARG A 492 15.57 23.08 1.29
C ARG A 492 14.96 24.41 1.70
N HIS A 493 14.68 24.56 2.99
CA HIS A 493 14.07 25.75 3.55
C HIS A 493 15.05 26.52 4.47
N PRO A 494 15.43 27.76 4.12
CA PRO A 494 16.43 28.53 4.85
C PRO A 494 15.93 29.01 6.22
N ILE A 495 16.67 28.70 7.29
CA ILE A 495 16.31 29.06 8.68
C ILE A 495 16.34 30.59 8.90
N GLN A 496 17.07 31.32 8.06
CA GLN A 496 17.25 32.76 8.21
C GLN A 496 15.97 33.55 7.86
N VAL A 497 15.01 32.96 7.14
CA VAL A 497 13.80 33.62 6.65
C VAL A 497 12.68 33.54 7.69
N LYS A 498 12.82 34.32 8.78
CA LYS A 498 11.96 34.25 9.98
C LYS A 498 10.47 34.50 9.72
N HIS A 499 10.12 35.30 8.71
CA HIS A 499 8.72 35.58 8.37
C HIS A 499 8.04 34.43 7.62
N ALA A 500 8.84 33.49 7.08
CA ALA A 500 8.36 32.40 6.24
C ALA A 500 8.55 31.06 6.95
N SER A 501 7.79 30.78 8.02
CA SER A 501 7.96 29.55 8.79
C SER A 501 7.71 28.28 7.96
N ALA A 502 8.61 27.28 8.09
CA ALA A 502 8.49 25.97 7.44
C ALA A 502 7.16 25.25 7.72
N VAL A 503 6.49 25.54 8.84
CA VAL A 503 5.19 24.95 9.21
C VAL A 503 4.10 25.25 8.17
N PHE A 504 4.20 26.38 7.45
CA PHE A 504 3.23 26.75 6.42
C PHE A 504 3.48 26.05 5.07
N VAL A 505 4.61 25.36 4.87
CA VAL A 505 4.90 24.67 3.61
C VAL A 505 3.83 23.64 3.27
N GLN A 506 3.33 22.89 4.26
CA GLN A 506 2.24 21.94 4.04
C GLN A 506 0.95 22.59 3.52
N TYR A 507 0.68 23.83 3.95
CA TYR A 507 -0.46 24.62 3.49
C TYR A 507 -0.23 25.11 2.05
N LEU A 508 0.97 25.62 1.74
CA LEU A 508 1.34 26.04 0.40
C LEU A 508 1.21 24.91 -0.62
N VAL A 509 1.57 23.68 -0.24
CA VAL A 509 1.44 22.52 -1.13
C VAL A 509 -0.02 22.20 -1.39
N ALA A 510 -0.87 22.16 -0.36
CA ALA A 510 -2.30 21.90 -0.53
C ALA A 510 -2.96 23.00 -1.38
N LEU A 511 -2.59 24.26 -1.14
CA LEU A 511 -3.05 25.41 -1.91
C LEU A 511 -2.57 25.37 -3.36
N ALA A 512 -1.32 24.98 -3.60
CA ALA A 512 -0.80 24.79 -4.95
C ALA A 512 -1.59 23.72 -5.72
N VAL A 513 -2.05 22.65 -5.06
CA VAL A 513 -2.94 21.65 -5.69
C VAL A 513 -4.25 22.29 -6.16
N VAL A 514 -4.93 23.04 -5.29
CA VAL A 514 -6.21 23.69 -5.66
C VAL A 514 -6.00 24.73 -6.75
N GLU A 515 -5.03 25.63 -6.58
CA GLU A 515 -4.74 26.70 -7.53
C GLU A 515 -4.23 26.18 -8.88
N SER A 516 -3.51 25.05 -8.90
CA SER A 516 -3.05 24.42 -10.15
C SER A 516 -4.19 24.02 -11.08
N VAL A 517 -5.38 23.80 -10.52
CA VAL A 517 -6.62 23.44 -11.21
C VAL A 517 -7.51 24.67 -11.40
N CYS A 518 -7.88 25.34 -10.31
CA CYS A 518 -8.89 26.39 -10.32
C CYS A 518 -8.41 27.69 -11.00
N SER A 519 -7.10 27.88 -11.19
CA SER A 519 -6.58 29.03 -11.95
C SER A 519 -6.58 28.81 -13.47
N LEU A 520 -7.11 27.67 -13.96
CA LEU A 520 -7.23 27.40 -15.39
C LEU A 520 -8.59 27.89 -15.89
N GLU A 521 -8.57 28.46 -17.10
CA GLU A 521 -9.78 28.97 -17.75
C GLU A 521 -10.86 27.89 -17.84
N GLY A 522 -12.02 28.19 -17.25
CA GLY A 522 -13.20 27.33 -17.21
C GLY A 522 -13.30 26.41 -16.00
N TYR A 523 -12.23 26.24 -15.19
CA TYR A 523 -12.17 25.35 -14.01
C TYR A 523 -12.42 26.06 -12.68
N GLU A 524 -12.67 27.37 -12.70
CA GLU A 524 -12.76 28.25 -11.53
C GLU A 524 -13.88 27.83 -10.57
N GLU A 525 -14.96 27.28 -11.12
CA GLU A 525 -16.15 26.85 -10.40
C GLU A 525 -16.10 25.38 -9.94
N LEU A 526 -14.97 24.69 -10.12
CA LEU A 526 -14.83 23.34 -9.56
C LEU A 526 -14.92 23.41 -8.03
N PRO A 527 -15.67 22.49 -7.38
CA PRO A 527 -15.96 22.58 -5.95
C PRO A 527 -14.80 22.07 -5.09
N LEU A 528 -13.56 22.46 -5.40
CA LEU A 528 -12.35 22.14 -4.66
C LEU A 528 -12.21 23.08 -3.45
N LYS A 529 -11.83 22.51 -2.31
CA LYS A 529 -11.68 23.22 -1.03
C LYS A 529 -10.45 22.73 -0.28
N LEU A 530 -9.96 23.56 0.63
CA LEU A 530 -8.92 23.22 1.58
C LEU A 530 -9.52 22.96 2.95
N LYS A 531 -9.16 21.83 3.56
CA LYS A 531 -9.33 21.63 5.00
C LYS A 531 -7.98 21.83 5.67
N TRP A 532 -7.94 22.82 6.56
CA TRP A 532 -6.73 23.16 7.29
C TRP A 532 -6.25 21.98 8.15
N PRO A 533 -4.93 21.72 8.26
CA PRO A 533 -3.83 22.50 7.65
C PRO A 533 -3.32 21.99 6.29
N ASN A 534 -3.76 20.82 5.82
CA ASN A 534 -2.99 20.06 4.83
C ASN A 534 -3.83 19.14 3.92
N ASP A 535 -5.16 19.19 3.97
CA ASP A 535 -6.02 18.28 3.22
C ASP A 535 -6.80 19.00 2.11
N ILE A 536 -7.02 18.30 0.99
CA ILE A 536 -7.83 18.77 -0.14
C ILE A 536 -9.18 18.03 -0.12
N TYR A 537 -10.27 18.79 -0.19
CA TYR A 537 -11.64 18.29 -0.15
C TYR A 537 -12.44 18.77 -1.37
N ALA A 538 -13.55 18.09 -1.63
CA ALA A 538 -14.53 18.49 -2.63
C ALA A 538 -15.97 18.36 -2.10
N GLU A 539 -16.89 19.20 -2.58
CA GLU A 539 -18.33 19.10 -2.28
C GLU A 539 -19.01 18.00 -3.13
N ALA A 540 -19.75 17.08 -2.49
CA ALA A 540 -20.44 15.91 -3.06
C ALA A 540 -21.90 15.81 -2.50
N PRO A 541 -22.86 15.03 -3.09
CA PRO A 541 -22.70 13.96 -4.07
C PRO A 541 -22.81 14.40 -5.55
N LEU A 542 -22.10 13.68 -6.42
CA LEU A 542 -21.99 13.92 -7.87
C LEU A 542 -22.92 13.01 -8.70
N GLU A 543 -23.76 12.19 -8.06
CA GLU A 543 -24.76 11.33 -8.73
C GLU A 543 -26.12 11.37 -7.99
N GLU A 544 -27.17 11.63 -8.77
CA GLU A 544 -28.64 11.41 -8.59
C GLU A 544 -29.36 11.73 -7.27
N GLU A 545 -28.71 12.25 -6.23
CA GLU A 545 -29.40 12.65 -5.00
C GLU A 545 -29.79 14.14 -4.91
N GLU A 546 -29.65 14.94 -5.98
CA GLU A 546 -30.02 16.37 -5.94
C GLU A 546 -31.50 16.60 -5.57
N GLU A 547 -32.43 15.72 -6.00
CA GLU A 547 -33.85 15.81 -5.59
C GLU A 547 -34.10 15.50 -4.10
N LYS A 548 -33.20 14.76 -3.44
CA LYS A 548 -33.35 14.38 -2.02
C LYS A 548 -32.58 15.30 -1.04
N LEU A 549 -31.81 16.25 -1.57
CA LEU A 549 -30.95 17.16 -0.78
C LEU A 549 -31.50 18.58 -0.60
N GLN A 550 -32.73 18.89 -0.99
CA GLN A 550 -33.32 20.22 -0.71
C GLN A 550 -33.24 20.54 0.80
N GLY A 551 -32.36 21.47 1.16
CA GLY A 551 -32.12 21.92 2.54
C GLY A 551 -31.03 21.17 3.34
N LYS A 552 -30.30 20.21 2.77
CA LYS A 552 -29.19 19.52 3.46
C LYS A 552 -27.82 20.09 3.09
N VAL A 553 -26.91 20.15 4.06
CA VAL A 553 -25.50 20.56 3.89
C VAL A 553 -24.82 19.63 2.88
N LYS A 554 -24.14 20.21 1.88
CA LYS A 554 -23.34 19.46 0.90
C LYS A 554 -22.25 18.65 1.61
N LYS A 555 -22.09 17.38 1.25
CA LYS A 555 -21.14 16.47 1.89
C LYS A 555 -19.72 16.80 1.40
N MET A 556 -18.82 17.16 2.31
CA MET A 556 -17.40 17.31 1.97
C MET A 556 -16.72 15.94 1.93
N VAL A 557 -16.00 15.64 0.84
CA VAL A 557 -15.25 14.39 0.64
C VAL A 557 -13.78 14.72 0.45
N LYS A 558 -12.90 14.03 1.19
CA LYS A 558 -11.45 14.18 1.05
C LYS A 558 -11.00 13.59 -0.29
N ILE A 559 -10.26 14.36 -1.08
CA ILE A 559 -9.69 13.91 -2.35
C ILE A 559 -8.17 13.99 -2.38
N GLY A 560 -7.54 14.62 -1.39
CA GLY A 560 -6.09 14.74 -1.32
C GLY A 560 -5.57 15.05 0.07
N GLY A 561 -4.27 14.89 0.28
CA GLY A 561 -3.60 15.18 1.54
C GLY A 561 -2.09 15.36 1.39
N VAL A 562 -1.53 16.20 2.26
CA VAL A 562 -0.11 16.54 2.30
C VAL A 562 0.52 16.04 3.61
N LEU A 563 1.74 15.53 3.53
CA LEU A 563 2.57 15.10 4.66
C LEU A 563 3.94 15.75 4.52
N VAL A 564 4.39 16.54 5.50
CA VAL A 564 5.72 17.15 5.48
C VAL A 564 6.54 16.63 6.65
N ASN A 565 7.69 16.05 6.34
CA ASN A 565 8.73 15.71 7.31
C ASN A 565 9.86 16.73 7.21
N SER A 566 10.45 17.10 8.34
CA SER A 566 11.56 18.06 8.40
C SER A 566 12.72 17.45 9.16
N ASN A 567 13.91 17.52 8.57
CA ASN A 567 15.18 17.22 9.20
C ASN A 567 16.04 18.47 9.21
N PHE A 568 16.72 18.73 10.32
CA PHE A 568 17.60 19.89 10.45
C PHE A 568 18.98 19.58 9.89
N ASN A 569 19.48 20.41 8.98
CA ASN A 569 20.77 20.21 8.31
C ASN A 569 21.72 21.42 8.54
N GLY A 570 21.75 21.92 9.78
CA GLY A 570 22.64 22.99 10.24
C GLY A 570 22.26 24.39 9.76
N SER A 571 22.20 24.60 8.45
CA SER A 571 21.98 25.91 7.81
C SER A 571 20.60 26.06 7.15
N ASP A 572 19.91 24.93 6.92
CA ASP A 572 18.57 24.84 6.36
C ASP A 572 17.76 23.69 7.04
N PHE A 573 16.44 23.75 6.90
CA PHE A 573 15.55 22.61 7.09
C PHE A 573 15.45 21.84 5.78
N LEU A 574 15.84 20.58 5.79
CA LEU A 574 15.58 19.65 4.69
C LEU A 574 14.17 19.10 4.89
N LEU A 575 13.26 19.47 3.99
CA LEU A 575 11.87 19.04 3.99
C LEU A 575 11.67 17.91 2.97
N VAL A 576 10.97 16.86 3.37
CA VAL A 576 10.42 15.84 2.48
C VAL A 576 8.91 16.01 2.46
N ILE A 577 8.39 16.49 1.34
CA ILE A 577 6.99 16.88 1.15
C ILE A 577 6.29 15.78 0.35
N GLY A 578 5.48 14.95 1.00
CA GLY A 578 4.59 13.99 0.39
C GLY A 578 3.23 14.61 0.07
N CYS A 579 2.70 14.35 -1.12
CA CYS A 579 1.38 14.79 -1.54
C CYS A 579 0.69 13.68 -2.33
N GLY A 580 -0.54 13.34 -1.91
CA GLY A 580 -1.43 12.41 -2.60
C GLY A 580 -2.72 13.11 -3.02
N VAL A 581 -3.15 12.89 -4.26
CA VAL A 581 -4.38 13.45 -4.85
C VAL A 581 -5.06 12.38 -5.70
N ASN A 582 -6.34 12.15 -5.45
CA ASN A 582 -7.19 11.34 -6.29
C ASN A 582 -7.43 12.07 -7.61
N THR A 583 -6.77 11.65 -8.69
CA THR A 583 -6.77 12.37 -9.98
C THR A 583 -7.68 11.71 -11.01
N THR A 584 -7.31 10.53 -11.48
CA THR A 584 -8.00 9.80 -12.56
C THR A 584 -8.69 8.53 -12.06
N ASN A 585 -8.37 8.11 -10.82
CA ASN A 585 -8.86 6.88 -10.20
C ASN A 585 -10.39 6.77 -10.26
N PRO A 586 -10.93 5.56 -10.50
CA PRO A 586 -12.36 5.30 -10.58
C PRO A 586 -13.01 5.22 -9.19
N ASN A 587 -14.34 4.98 -9.17
CA ASN A 587 -15.09 4.62 -7.97
C ASN A 587 -14.41 3.46 -7.19
N PRO A 588 -14.51 3.42 -5.84
CA PRO A 588 -15.46 4.17 -4.98
C PRO A 588 -14.93 5.53 -4.47
N THR A 589 -13.74 5.95 -4.89
CA THR A 589 -13.14 7.21 -4.41
C THR A 589 -13.50 8.38 -5.34
N THR A 590 -13.81 9.54 -4.77
CA THR A 590 -14.01 10.76 -5.57
C THR A 590 -12.64 11.28 -6.04
N SER A 591 -12.51 11.53 -7.34
CA SER A 591 -11.31 12.06 -7.96
C SER A 591 -11.56 13.37 -8.70
N LEU A 592 -10.49 14.10 -9.01
CA LEU A 592 -10.56 15.35 -9.77
C LEU A 592 -11.33 15.19 -11.08
N ASN A 593 -11.07 14.10 -11.82
CA ASN A 593 -11.77 13.85 -13.08
C ASN A 593 -13.25 13.50 -12.88
N HIS A 594 -13.67 12.95 -11.74
CA HIS A 594 -15.11 12.82 -11.42
C HIS A 594 -15.77 14.20 -11.26
N LEU A 595 -15.08 15.13 -10.58
CA LEU A 595 -15.59 16.51 -10.41
C LEU A 595 -15.72 17.22 -11.76
N ILE A 596 -14.72 17.09 -12.64
CA ILE A 596 -14.75 17.71 -13.97
C ILE A 596 -15.88 17.12 -14.82
N ARG A 597 -16.04 15.80 -14.86
CA ARG A 597 -17.14 15.16 -15.59
C ARG A 597 -18.51 15.62 -15.11
N HIS A 598 -18.69 15.71 -13.80
CA HIS A 598 -19.94 16.22 -13.21
C HIS A 598 -20.17 17.69 -13.53
N HIS A 599 -19.12 18.54 -13.42
CA HIS A 599 -19.20 19.95 -13.76
C HIS A 599 -19.60 20.13 -15.24
N ASN A 600 -18.93 19.43 -16.15
CA ASN A 600 -19.27 19.44 -17.58
C ASN A 600 -20.72 19.02 -17.84
N LYS A 601 -21.21 17.95 -17.17
CA LYS A 601 -22.60 17.50 -17.27
C LYS A 601 -23.59 18.56 -16.79
N LYS A 602 -23.27 19.27 -15.71
CA LYS A 602 -24.15 20.26 -15.06
C LYS A 602 -24.18 21.61 -15.79
N THR A 603 -23.03 22.08 -16.27
CA THR A 603 -22.91 23.41 -16.89
C THR A 603 -22.97 23.39 -18.41
N GLY A 604 -22.88 22.20 -19.03
CA GLY A 604 -22.76 22.05 -20.48
C GLY A 604 -21.38 22.43 -21.04
N LYS A 605 -20.40 22.72 -20.18
CA LYS A 605 -19.00 22.95 -20.59
C LYS A 605 -18.34 21.64 -21.01
N THR A 606 -17.22 21.75 -21.74
CA THR A 606 -16.41 20.61 -22.20
C THR A 606 -14.97 20.75 -21.74
N LEU A 607 -14.76 20.88 -20.43
CA LEU A 607 -13.42 20.97 -19.84
C LEU A 607 -12.67 19.64 -20.05
N ALA A 608 -11.38 19.74 -20.39
CA ALA A 608 -10.50 18.59 -20.53
C ALA A 608 -10.26 17.90 -19.17
N LEU A 609 -10.07 16.59 -19.21
CA LEU A 609 -9.68 15.82 -18.02
C LEU A 609 -8.19 16.00 -17.73
N PHE A 610 -7.79 15.84 -16.48
CA PHE A 610 -6.39 15.82 -16.08
C PHE A 610 -5.78 14.42 -16.24
N THR A 611 -4.52 14.40 -16.66
CA THR A 611 -3.60 13.27 -16.45
C THR A 611 -2.78 13.52 -15.18
N GLN A 612 -2.14 12.47 -14.63
CA GLN A 612 -1.30 12.62 -13.44
C GLN A 612 -0.07 13.48 -13.74
N GLU A 613 0.50 13.32 -14.93
CA GLU A 613 1.63 14.06 -15.50
C GLU A 613 1.33 15.56 -15.56
N LYS A 614 0.19 15.92 -16.16
CA LYS A 614 -0.25 17.31 -16.28
C LYS A 614 -0.49 17.91 -14.90
N LEU A 615 -1.20 17.20 -14.02
CA LEU A 615 -1.46 17.72 -12.68
C LEU A 615 -0.16 17.93 -11.90
N LEU A 616 0.76 16.96 -11.89
CA LEU A 616 2.04 17.07 -11.20
C LEU A 616 2.85 18.27 -11.70
N ALA A 617 2.95 18.45 -13.02
CA ALA A 617 3.65 19.58 -13.62
C ALA A 617 3.05 20.93 -13.18
N HIS A 618 1.73 21.07 -13.23
CA HIS A 618 1.05 22.29 -12.79
C HIS A 618 1.26 22.56 -11.28
N VAL A 619 1.15 21.53 -10.44
CA VAL A 619 1.33 21.63 -8.99
C VAL A 619 2.75 22.10 -8.64
N LEU A 620 3.78 21.50 -9.23
CA LEU A 620 5.18 21.81 -8.92
C LEU A 620 5.54 23.24 -9.32
N VAL A 621 5.09 23.69 -10.50
CA VAL A 621 5.34 25.08 -10.95
C VAL A 621 4.58 26.07 -10.07
N LYS A 622 3.30 25.82 -9.78
CA LYS A 622 2.49 26.68 -8.91
C LYS A 622 3.06 26.77 -7.50
N LEU A 623 3.51 25.65 -6.94
CA LEU A 623 4.18 25.59 -5.65
C LEU A 623 5.48 26.41 -5.66
N ASN A 624 6.26 26.34 -6.74
CA ASN A 624 7.48 27.14 -6.86
C ASN A 624 7.17 28.65 -6.87
N GLU A 625 6.14 29.11 -7.60
CA GLU A 625 5.71 30.52 -7.61
C GLU A 625 5.26 30.99 -6.22
N MET A 626 4.41 30.19 -5.56
CA MET A 626 3.90 30.48 -4.22
C MET A 626 5.03 30.51 -3.20
N TYR A 627 5.95 29.56 -3.25
CA TYR A 627 7.08 29.47 -2.34
C TYR A 627 8.07 30.63 -2.52
N ASN A 628 8.34 31.06 -3.77
CA ASN A 628 9.14 32.25 -4.02
C ASN A 628 8.48 33.51 -3.43
N THR A 629 7.16 33.62 -3.55
CA THR A 629 6.37 34.71 -2.96
C THR A 629 6.44 34.67 -1.43
N PHE A 630 6.31 33.47 -0.85
CA PHE A 630 6.42 33.21 0.59
C PHE A 630 7.75 33.70 1.17
N LEU A 631 8.86 33.32 0.53
CA LEU A 631 10.18 33.70 0.98
C LEU A 631 10.43 35.22 0.88
N ASN A 632 9.77 35.91 -0.06
CA ASN A 632 9.88 37.35 -0.22
C ASN A 632 9.03 38.17 0.78
N GLY A 633 8.29 37.51 1.68
CA GLY A 633 7.53 38.21 2.73
C GLY A 633 6.31 38.95 2.21
N LYS A 634 5.88 38.67 0.98
CA LYS A 634 4.57 39.10 0.48
C LYS A 634 3.52 38.20 1.11
N ASP A 635 2.46 38.79 1.65
CA ASP A 635 1.35 38.04 2.21
C ASP A 635 0.69 37.24 1.09
N ILE A 636 0.78 35.91 1.18
CA ILE A 636 0.22 34.98 0.21
C ILE A 636 -1.30 35.06 0.17
N LEU A 637 -1.94 35.34 1.31
CA LEU A 637 -3.39 35.49 1.37
C LEU A 637 -3.84 36.78 0.68
N GLN A 638 -3.11 37.89 0.84
CA GLN A 638 -3.37 39.12 0.08
C GLN A 638 -3.03 38.98 -1.40
N THR A 639 -1.92 38.30 -1.73
CA THR A 639 -1.48 38.12 -3.12
C THR A 639 -2.47 37.26 -3.90
N LEU A 640 -3.04 36.22 -3.29
CA LEU A 640 -4.10 35.40 -3.90
C LEU A 640 -5.43 36.14 -3.99
N ALA A 641 -5.73 37.05 -3.06
CA ALA A 641 -6.90 37.92 -3.15
C ALA A 641 -6.76 39.00 -4.25
N SER A 642 -5.54 39.44 -4.57
CA SER A 642 -5.29 40.51 -5.55
C SER A 642 -5.18 40.04 -7.00
N HIS A 643 -4.85 38.76 -7.26
CA HIS A 643 -4.77 38.22 -8.64
C HIS A 643 -6.14 38.07 -9.34
N GLY A 644 -7.25 38.43 -8.66
CA GLY A 644 -8.58 38.61 -9.26
C GLY A 644 -8.95 40.06 -9.57
N CYS A 645 -8.04 41.02 -9.35
CA CYS A 645 -8.28 42.45 -9.52
C CYS A 645 -7.12 43.08 -10.32
N ASP A 646 -7.12 42.94 -11.63
CA ASP A 646 -6.40 43.86 -12.51
C ASP A 646 -7.12 43.92 -13.86
N GLY A 647 -7.98 44.92 -13.99
CA GLY A 647 -8.80 45.15 -15.17
C GLY A 647 -9.91 46.15 -14.89
N ASP A 648 -9.56 47.38 -14.51
CA ASP A 648 -10.08 48.58 -15.16
C ASP A 648 -9.40 49.81 -14.57
N SER A 649 -8.78 50.56 -15.48
CA SER A 649 -8.25 51.90 -15.27
C SER A 649 -9.35 52.85 -14.80
N ASP A 650 -8.99 53.72 -13.85
CA ASP A 650 -9.76 54.90 -13.47
C ASP A 650 -10.11 55.73 -14.72
N ASP A 651 -11.32 55.56 -15.23
CA ASP A 651 -12.07 56.54 -16.02
C ASP A 651 -13.50 56.56 -15.47
N ASP A 652 -13.74 57.49 -14.54
CA ASP A 652 -15.05 57.82 -14.00
C ASP A 652 -15.93 58.40 -15.11
N ASP A 653 -16.87 57.61 -15.66
CA ASP A 653 -18.08 58.16 -16.25
C ASP A 653 -19.33 57.43 -15.70
N ALA A 654 -20.15 58.22 -15.02
CA ALA A 654 -21.31 57.77 -14.28
C ALA A 654 -22.49 57.54 -15.21
N SER A 655 -22.93 56.29 -15.41
CA SER A 655 -24.36 55.89 -15.46
C SER A 655 -24.58 54.48 -16.06
N SER A 656 -24.60 53.45 -15.22
CA SER A 656 -25.60 52.36 -15.29
C SER A 656 -25.29 51.33 -14.18
N THR A 657 -26.26 51.04 -13.32
CA THR A 657 -26.13 49.99 -12.30
C THR A 657 -27.11 48.86 -12.61
N SER A 658 -26.64 47.91 -13.42
CA SER A 658 -26.97 46.50 -13.24
C SER A 658 -25.92 45.90 -12.30
N PRO A 659 -26.28 45.05 -11.31
CA PRO A 659 -25.28 44.45 -10.45
C PRO A 659 -24.59 43.31 -11.20
N SER A 660 -23.32 43.51 -11.59
CA SER A 660 -22.44 42.41 -11.98
C SER A 660 -22.07 41.57 -10.75
N PRO A 661 -21.98 40.23 -10.83
CA PRO A 661 -21.62 39.41 -9.69
C PRO A 661 -20.12 39.56 -9.41
N ARG A 662 -19.83 40.19 -8.26
CA ARG A 662 -18.49 40.27 -7.67
C ARG A 662 -17.97 38.85 -7.41
N HIS A 663 -16.87 38.47 -8.07
CA HIS A 663 -16.23 37.17 -7.95
C HIS A 663 -15.40 37.10 -6.66
N TYR A 664 -15.97 36.52 -5.61
CA TYR A 664 -15.21 36.09 -4.44
C TYR A 664 -14.70 34.67 -4.70
N ILE A 665 -13.38 34.47 -4.76
CA ILE A 665 -12.78 33.15 -4.54
C ILE A 665 -13.08 32.80 -3.08
N GLY A 666 -14.18 32.09 -2.87
CA GLY A 666 -14.57 31.54 -1.57
C GLY A 666 -13.63 30.40 -1.19
N LEU A 667 -12.41 30.75 -0.76
CA LEU A 667 -11.56 29.93 0.11
C LEU A 667 -12.30 29.78 1.45
N TRP A 668 -13.35 28.97 1.44
CA TRP A 668 -13.98 28.51 2.66
C TRP A 668 -13.04 27.46 3.26
N ILE A 669 -12.18 27.92 4.18
CA ILE A 669 -11.52 27.04 5.12
C ILE A 669 -12.65 26.27 5.81
N VAL A 670 -12.63 24.95 5.70
CA VAL A 670 -13.50 24.12 6.55
C VAL A 670 -12.96 24.27 7.97
N GLU A 671 -13.47 25.24 8.72
CA GLU A 671 -13.12 25.49 10.11
C GLU A 671 -13.62 24.30 10.95
N ASP A 672 -12.70 23.56 11.56
CA ASP A 672 -13.01 22.84 12.80
C ASP A 672 -12.86 23.89 13.93
N ASP A 673 -13.90 24.08 14.76
CA ASP A 673 -14.08 25.12 15.81
C ASP A 673 -12.94 25.27 16.86
N CYS A 674 -11.81 24.59 16.69
CA CYS A 674 -10.78 24.43 17.72
C CYS A 674 -9.61 25.44 17.66
N CYS A 675 -9.51 26.27 16.61
CA CYS A 675 -8.43 27.25 16.48
C CYS A 675 -8.93 28.60 15.97
N ARG A 676 -9.41 29.43 16.90
CA ARG A 676 -9.48 30.89 16.77
C ARG A 676 -8.39 31.55 17.61
#